data_AF-X6LP70-F1
#
_entry.id   AF-X6LP70-F1
#
_cell.length_a   1.000
_cell.length_b   1.000
_cell.length_c   1.000
_cell.angle_alpha   90.00
_cell.angle_beta   90.00
_cell.angle_gamma   90.00
#
_symmetry.space_group_name_H-M   'P 1'
#
loop_
_entity.id
_entity.type
_entity.pdbx_description
1 polymer ?
#
loop_
_entity_poly.entity_id
_entity_poly.type
_entity_poly.pdbx_seq_one_letter_code
_entity_poly.pdbx_strand_id
1 'polypeptide(L)'
;MPIAFLNRFEKQLISYRSSLPFETEPWISIIEDRLAQMFGVAPEQLKKLFCGFNDDTIPSALFNILAEKKEKMERPELDETITDAVVDLFKPLCNPEAVLEIAIDQGAKFDSKKAEQKEFPCFERVIKSQQMESNKQMALIITGDFECNLPDQWNESAKKIASFKKSSDFEQTIRHFFSSDNATQNLLILQYMHDSENLNHFMHIKHTLEHAHYRYYYGNEEGKDEKEDSKEEKKEVEQRLIVLLVHIKPPIFEDPFPLIFSRKWKFIYVDNLSSMEPAQLKTLLSQTMSNVLENDVRNNRLHNAIRRAFARLQFPAHKKNGGSDIQRLSTLFTESMEIEKCRKEFISRLKKLFEGGVVSEPIACILNKGVKNPGNVDILLLGCCFLERYENIIDRLLTMACVNILSIFYENCYFQVDSSLRIMCTPKKKKKVFFNAIEKNNEYLSQLFVEIVKDTSMVIIPHLTDVTQRLVNIEPDLRAVSIQYEAMFPWSHVLHNWCHSKLASDVTQCLAKKSNSVIHENENEHENENKYEYEKQRENDNGNEHGKKVMLESRRKVLQSSKLLKMTMDGSENALRYLSICNTEHCRMYFMDVIAAKYNLNQRKAEVIANVMFCMIYMHNWEVSVAMIESILYTLPDIFAKYVELLKLCQDDSDIVLELHSLLKDENESTRLSGSICLLLGHFISFSSGLSLYLLFLFFP
;
A
#
# COMPACT_ATOMS: atom_id res chain seq x y z
N MET A 1 -21.23 42.76 36.58
CA MET A 1 -21.54 44.21 36.43
C MET A 1 -22.15 44.74 37.73
N PRO A 2 -21.75 45.93 38.24
CA PRO A 2 -22.35 46.51 39.44
C PRO A 2 -23.85 46.78 39.27
N ILE A 3 -24.65 46.52 40.30
CA ILE A 3 -26.11 46.73 40.28
C ILE A 3 -26.46 48.19 39.94
N ALA A 4 -25.70 49.15 40.49
CA ALA A 4 -25.87 50.56 40.21
C ALA A 4 -25.58 50.95 38.75
N PHE A 5 -24.71 50.21 38.04
CA PHE A 5 -24.46 50.41 36.62
C PHE A 5 -25.62 49.86 35.79
N LEU A 6 -26.05 48.63 36.10
CA LEU A 6 -27.21 48.02 35.44
C LEU A 6 -28.44 48.91 35.57
N ASN A 7 -28.74 49.45 36.75
CA ASN A 7 -29.91 50.31 37.00
C ASN A 7 -29.93 51.62 36.19
N ARG A 8 -28.85 51.99 35.50
CA ARG A 8 -28.80 53.18 34.63
C ARG A 8 -29.21 52.91 33.18
N PHE A 9 -29.31 51.65 32.77
CA PHE A 9 -29.70 51.27 31.42
C PHE A 9 -31.01 50.49 31.44
N GLU A 10 -31.87 50.79 30.47
CA GLU A 10 -32.97 49.91 30.09
C GLU A 10 -32.36 48.66 29.46
N LYS A 11 -32.57 47.50 30.09
CA LYS A 11 -32.00 46.24 29.61
C LYS A 11 -33.04 45.57 28.74
N GLN A 12 -32.64 45.25 27.51
CA GLN A 12 -33.40 44.37 26.65
C GLN A 12 -32.57 43.11 26.43
N LEU A 13 -33.19 41.94 26.61
CA LEU A 13 -32.57 40.68 26.24
C LEU A 13 -32.85 40.46 24.76
N ILE A 14 -31.79 40.51 23.95
CA ILE A 14 -31.88 40.30 22.51
C ILE A 14 -31.09 39.03 22.18
N SER A 15 -31.78 37.99 21.74
CA SER A 15 -31.21 36.79 21.11
C SER A 15 -31.74 36.67 19.69
N TYR A 16 -31.17 35.79 18.86
CA TYR A 16 -31.71 35.54 17.52
C TYR A 16 -33.12 34.99 17.60
N ARG A 17 -33.38 34.10 18.55
CA ARG A 17 -34.72 33.58 18.84
C ARG A 17 -35.70 34.67 19.28
N SER A 18 -35.29 35.61 20.14
CA SER A 18 -36.16 36.71 20.56
C SER A 18 -36.30 37.83 19.52
N SER A 19 -35.42 37.87 18.51
CA SER A 19 -35.45 38.83 17.40
C SER A 19 -36.35 38.37 16.25
N LEU A 20 -36.70 37.09 16.24
CA LEU A 20 -37.68 36.52 15.32
C LEU A 20 -39.11 36.82 15.80
N PRO A 21 -40.06 37.06 14.87
CA PRO A 21 -41.47 37.16 15.23
C PRO A 21 -41.95 35.87 15.90
N PHE A 22 -42.83 35.98 16.89
CA PHE A 22 -43.35 34.82 17.63
C PHE A 22 -44.00 33.78 16.70
N GLU A 23 -44.59 34.24 15.59
CA GLU A 23 -45.22 33.40 14.57
C GLU A 23 -44.25 32.48 13.83
N THR A 24 -42.95 32.79 13.84
CA THR A 24 -41.89 32.00 13.18
C THR A 24 -41.26 30.96 14.10
N GLU A 25 -41.57 30.97 15.39
CA GLU A 25 -41.04 30.02 16.37
C GLU A 25 -41.32 28.54 15.99
N PRO A 26 -42.52 28.15 15.51
CA PRO A 26 -42.78 26.78 15.07
C PRO A 26 -41.94 26.37 13.85
N TRP A 27 -41.45 27.33 13.05
CA TRP A 27 -40.70 27.05 11.84
C TRP A 27 -39.31 26.48 12.15
N ILE A 28 -38.75 26.82 13.32
CA ILE A 28 -37.45 26.31 13.77
C ILE A 28 -37.48 24.79 13.82
N SER A 29 -38.49 24.20 14.48
CA SER A 29 -38.66 22.75 14.58
C SER A 29 -38.90 22.10 13.21
N ILE A 30 -39.67 22.75 12.32
CA ILE A 30 -39.93 22.24 10.96
C ILE A 30 -38.64 22.19 10.14
N ILE A 31 -37.81 23.23 10.22
CA ILE A 31 -36.52 23.30 9.53
C ILE A 31 -35.55 22.26 10.12
N GLU A 32 -35.53 22.12 11.45
CA GLU A 32 -34.71 21.12 12.13
C GLU A 32 -35.08 19.70 11.69
N ASP A 33 -36.38 19.36 11.70
CA ASP A 33 -36.89 18.08 11.21
C ASP A 33 -36.57 17.88 9.74
N ARG A 34 -36.65 18.93 8.92
CA ARG A 34 -36.30 18.87 7.50
C ARG A 34 -34.82 18.55 7.30
N LEU A 35 -33.92 19.21 8.03
CA LEU A 35 -32.48 18.94 8.01
C LEU A 35 -32.19 17.50 8.47
N ALA A 36 -32.81 17.07 9.56
CA ALA A 36 -32.64 15.73 10.10
C ALA A 36 -33.13 14.65 9.10
N GLN A 37 -34.31 14.86 8.49
CA GLN A 37 -34.86 13.99 7.46
C GLN A 37 -34.02 13.95 6.19
N MET A 38 -33.34 15.05 5.83
CA MET A 38 -32.48 15.14 4.65
C MET A 38 -31.30 14.16 4.74
N PHE A 39 -30.69 14.03 5.92
CA PHE A 39 -29.61 13.08 6.19
C PHE A 39 -30.08 11.75 6.80
N GLY A 40 -31.37 11.60 7.08
CA GLY A 40 -31.94 10.39 7.69
C GLY A 40 -31.52 10.18 9.14
N VAL A 41 -31.21 11.25 9.86
CA VAL A 41 -30.75 11.24 11.26
C VAL A 41 -31.81 11.75 12.21
N ALA A 42 -31.61 11.53 13.51
CA ALA A 42 -32.41 12.21 14.54
C ALA A 42 -31.92 13.67 14.73
N PRO A 43 -32.79 14.62 15.11
CA PRO A 43 -32.41 16.03 15.32
C PRO A 43 -31.20 16.21 16.24
N GLU A 44 -31.07 15.39 17.28
CA GLU A 44 -29.96 15.46 18.25
C GLU A 44 -28.59 15.11 17.63
N GLN A 45 -28.58 14.51 16.44
CA GLN A 45 -27.37 14.15 15.70
C GLN A 45 -26.90 15.26 14.75
N LEU A 46 -27.69 16.33 14.55
CA LEU A 46 -27.29 17.48 13.70
C LEU A 46 -26.00 18.14 14.20
N LYS A 47 -25.75 18.13 15.51
CA LYS A 47 -24.50 18.61 16.12
C LYS A 47 -23.24 17.84 15.71
N LYS A 48 -23.39 16.61 15.22
CA LYS A 48 -22.29 15.83 14.64
C LYS A 48 -22.07 16.16 13.17
N LEU A 49 -23.13 16.49 12.45
CA LEU A 49 -23.08 16.84 11.03
C LEU A 49 -22.50 18.24 10.79
N PHE A 50 -22.90 19.19 11.64
CA PHE A 50 -22.52 20.59 11.52
C PHE A 50 -21.74 21.01 12.76
N CYS A 51 -20.44 21.27 12.57
CA CYS A 51 -19.60 21.76 13.64
C CYS A 51 -20.14 23.11 14.16
N GLY A 52 -20.41 23.19 15.47
CA GLY A 52 -20.92 24.42 16.07
C GLY A 52 -22.43 24.56 16.17
N PHE A 53 -23.18 23.56 15.70
CA PHE A 53 -24.64 23.59 15.73
C PHE A 53 -25.16 23.68 17.17
N ASN A 54 -26.00 24.67 17.42
CA ASN A 54 -26.61 24.96 18.71
C ASN A 54 -28.03 25.54 18.51
N ASP A 55 -28.69 25.84 19.62
CA ASP A 55 -30.08 26.33 19.66
C ASP A 55 -30.29 27.65 18.89
N ASP A 56 -29.25 28.47 18.69
CA ASP A 56 -29.31 29.73 17.94
C ASP A 56 -28.90 29.57 16.47
N THR A 57 -28.44 28.40 16.04
CA THR A 57 -28.00 28.14 14.66
C THR A 57 -29.15 28.27 13.65
N ILE A 58 -30.28 27.57 13.86
CA ILE A 58 -31.45 27.69 12.98
C ILE A 58 -32.09 29.08 13.08
N PRO A 59 -32.33 29.65 14.27
CA PRO A 59 -32.85 31.02 14.40
C PRO A 59 -32.01 32.05 13.66
N SER A 60 -30.67 31.99 13.76
CA SER A 60 -29.79 32.93 13.04
C SER A 60 -29.83 32.72 11.53
N ALA A 61 -29.90 31.47 11.05
CA ALA A 61 -30.06 31.15 9.62
C ALA A 61 -31.39 31.69 9.07
N LEU A 62 -32.49 31.44 9.78
CA LEU A 62 -33.83 31.90 9.40
C LEU A 62 -33.90 33.42 9.40
N PHE A 63 -33.35 34.06 10.45
CA PHE A 63 -33.25 35.52 10.51
C PHE A 63 -32.49 36.06 9.31
N ASN A 64 -31.39 35.41 8.89
CA ASN A 64 -30.58 35.79 7.74
C ASN A 64 -31.32 35.72 6.40
N ILE A 65 -32.18 34.70 6.20
CA ILE A 65 -32.99 34.58 4.98
C ILE A 65 -34.16 35.56 4.97
N LEU A 66 -34.88 35.71 6.09
CA LEU A 66 -36.02 36.62 6.20
C LEU A 66 -35.60 38.08 6.03
N ALA A 67 -34.44 38.40 6.57
CA ALA A 67 -33.70 39.62 6.38
C ALA A 67 -33.56 40.07 4.91
N GLU A 68 -33.17 39.14 4.02
CA GLU A 68 -33.00 39.40 2.59
C GLU A 68 -34.35 39.48 1.86
N LYS A 69 -35.37 38.75 2.35
CA LYS A 69 -36.72 38.75 1.77
C LYS A 69 -37.60 39.93 2.23
N LYS A 70 -37.38 40.51 3.42
CA LYS A 70 -38.17 41.65 3.94
C LYS A 70 -38.03 42.93 3.10
N GLU A 71 -37.00 43.05 2.27
CA GLU A 71 -36.93 44.09 1.24
C GLU A 71 -38.02 43.92 0.15
N LYS A 72 -38.77 42.82 0.14
CA LYS A 72 -39.73 42.44 -0.91
C LYS A 72 -41.15 42.07 -0.44
N MET A 73 -41.43 41.84 0.86
CA MET A 73 -42.77 41.45 1.36
C MET A 73 -43.09 41.94 2.79
N GLU A 74 -44.35 42.32 3.03
CA GLU A 74 -44.85 42.86 4.31
C GLU A 74 -45.18 41.78 5.38
N ARG A 75 -45.42 40.52 4.99
CA ARG A 75 -45.63 39.39 5.91
C ARG A 75 -44.99 38.10 5.38
N PRO A 76 -44.00 37.52 6.07
CA PRO A 76 -43.43 36.23 5.67
C PRO A 76 -44.36 35.09 6.11
N GLU A 77 -44.66 34.18 5.18
CA GLU A 77 -45.23 32.85 5.47
C GLU A 77 -44.14 31.80 5.20
N LEU A 78 -44.09 30.72 6.00
CA LEU A 78 -43.17 29.62 5.73
C LEU A 78 -43.64 28.89 4.48
N ASP A 79 -42.87 29.02 3.41
CA ASP A 79 -43.01 28.23 2.21
C ASP A 79 -41.81 27.30 2.03
N GLU A 80 -41.91 26.44 1.02
CA GLU A 80 -40.82 25.53 0.65
C GLU A 80 -39.57 26.33 0.25
N THR A 81 -39.72 27.53 -0.34
CA THR A 81 -38.59 28.35 -0.79
C THR A 81 -37.77 28.93 0.36
N ILE A 82 -38.38 29.34 1.48
CA ILE A 82 -37.66 29.77 2.70
C ILE A 82 -36.97 28.56 3.33
N THR A 83 -37.68 27.44 3.42
CA THR A 83 -37.14 26.21 4.02
C THR A 83 -35.90 25.75 3.25
N ASP A 84 -36.00 25.66 1.93
CA ASP A 84 -34.89 25.26 1.06
C ASP A 84 -33.73 26.27 1.11
N ALA A 85 -34.01 27.58 1.14
CA ALA A 85 -32.97 28.59 1.28
C ALA A 85 -32.21 28.50 2.61
N VAL A 86 -32.89 28.16 3.71
CA VAL A 86 -32.23 27.91 5.00
C VAL A 86 -31.40 26.65 4.92
N VAL A 87 -31.96 25.55 4.39
CA VAL A 87 -31.25 24.26 4.21
C VAL A 87 -29.99 24.43 3.34
N ASP A 88 -30.05 25.26 2.30
CA ASP A 88 -28.93 25.55 1.41
C ASP A 88 -27.73 26.17 2.14
N LEU A 89 -27.96 26.92 3.22
CA LEU A 89 -26.88 27.46 4.06
C LEU A 89 -26.08 26.37 4.78
N PHE A 90 -26.67 25.21 5.03
CA PHE A 90 -26.03 24.10 5.76
C PHE A 90 -25.23 23.14 4.86
N LYS A 91 -25.58 23.03 3.57
CA LYS A 91 -24.89 22.15 2.60
C LYS A 91 -23.35 22.34 2.56
N PRO A 92 -22.80 23.57 2.53
CA PRO A 92 -21.35 23.74 2.53
C PRO A 92 -20.69 23.50 3.91
N LEU A 93 -21.48 23.25 4.97
CA LEU A 93 -21.00 23.07 6.35
C LEU A 93 -20.96 21.61 6.81
N CYS A 94 -21.37 20.68 5.95
CA CYS A 94 -21.37 19.26 6.24
C CYS A 94 -19.96 18.75 6.53
N ASN A 95 -19.78 18.13 7.69
CA ASN A 95 -18.57 17.37 8.02
C ASN A 95 -18.51 16.07 7.19
N PRO A 96 -17.47 15.86 6.36
CA PRO A 96 -17.36 14.66 5.52
C PRO A 96 -17.35 13.36 6.30
N GLU A 97 -16.69 13.31 7.46
CA GLU A 97 -16.62 12.13 8.32
C GLU A 97 -18.01 11.75 8.83
N ALA A 98 -18.75 12.71 9.38
CA ALA A 98 -20.09 12.47 9.90
C ALA A 98 -21.06 11.99 8.80
N VAL A 99 -21.03 12.63 7.63
CA VAL A 99 -21.86 12.22 6.49
C VAL A 99 -21.52 10.79 6.04
N LEU A 100 -20.24 10.44 6.01
CA LEU A 100 -19.81 9.09 5.63
C LEU A 100 -20.17 8.04 6.67
N GLU A 101 -20.02 8.34 7.97
CA GLU A 101 -20.45 7.45 9.05
C GLU A 101 -21.95 7.13 8.94
N ILE A 102 -22.77 8.17 8.73
CA ILE A 102 -24.21 8.03 8.55
C ILE A 102 -24.52 7.18 7.31
N ALA A 103 -23.87 7.47 6.19
CA ALA A 103 -24.09 6.74 4.95
C ALA A 103 -23.69 5.25 5.07
N ILE A 104 -22.59 4.96 5.77
CA ILE A 104 -22.13 3.58 6.02
C ILE A 104 -23.11 2.86 6.96
N ASP A 105 -23.52 3.50 8.05
CA ASP A 105 -24.39 2.89 9.06
C ASP A 105 -25.82 2.65 8.54
N GLN A 106 -26.32 3.53 7.65
CA GLN A 106 -27.62 3.36 7.00
C GLN A 106 -27.57 2.43 5.77
N GLY A 107 -26.41 2.26 5.15
CA GLY A 107 -26.21 1.43 3.96
C GLY A 107 -27.16 1.81 2.82
N ALA A 108 -27.95 0.85 2.32
CA ALA A 108 -28.89 1.06 1.23
C ALA A 108 -30.04 2.05 1.54
N LYS A 109 -30.23 2.42 2.82
CA LYS A 109 -31.24 3.41 3.23
C LYS A 109 -30.78 4.84 3.09
N PHE A 110 -29.47 5.07 2.95
CA PHE A 110 -28.93 6.42 2.75
C PHE A 110 -29.22 6.89 1.33
N ASP A 111 -30.05 7.92 1.20
CA ASP A 111 -30.34 8.54 -0.09
C ASP A 111 -29.47 9.77 -0.29
N SER A 112 -28.35 9.59 -1.00
CA SER A 112 -27.43 10.69 -1.34
C SER A 112 -28.07 11.75 -2.25
N LYS A 113 -29.14 11.42 -2.97
CA LYS A 113 -29.87 12.42 -3.78
C LYS A 113 -30.76 13.26 -2.88
N LYS A 114 -31.43 12.65 -1.90
CA LYS A 114 -32.23 13.36 -0.91
C LYS A 114 -31.36 14.28 -0.05
N ALA A 115 -30.16 13.84 0.32
CA ALA A 115 -29.21 14.65 1.07
C ALA A 115 -28.66 15.84 0.27
N GLU A 116 -28.82 15.82 -1.06
CA GLU A 116 -28.27 16.78 -2.02
C GLU A 116 -26.75 17.06 -1.91
N GLN A 117 -26.04 16.28 -1.09
CA GLN A 117 -24.61 16.38 -0.88
C GLN A 117 -23.87 15.55 -1.94
N LYS A 118 -23.31 16.22 -2.94
CA LYS A 118 -22.54 15.55 -4.02
C LYS A 118 -21.04 15.58 -3.78
N GLU A 119 -20.54 16.71 -3.30
CA GLU A 119 -19.12 16.96 -3.10
C GLU A 119 -18.88 17.75 -1.82
N PHE A 120 -17.67 17.64 -1.28
CA PHE A 120 -17.18 18.46 -0.18
C PHE A 120 -16.25 19.55 -0.74
N PRO A 121 -16.43 20.82 -0.33
CA PRO A 121 -15.69 21.93 -0.92
C PRO A 121 -14.19 21.84 -0.60
N CYS A 122 -13.35 22.22 -1.56
CA CYS A 122 -11.93 22.42 -1.36
C CYS A 122 -11.60 23.92 -1.25
N PHE A 123 -10.51 24.25 -0.54
CA PHE A 123 -10.14 25.63 -0.23
C PHE A 123 -10.06 26.51 -1.48
N GLU A 124 -9.32 26.09 -2.50
CA GLU A 124 -9.12 26.89 -3.72
C GLU A 124 -10.42 27.23 -4.45
N ARG A 125 -11.35 26.27 -4.58
CA ARG A 125 -12.65 26.52 -5.22
C ARG A 125 -13.49 27.51 -4.43
N VAL A 126 -13.48 27.40 -3.09
CA VAL A 126 -14.20 28.33 -2.22
C VAL A 126 -13.69 29.76 -2.44
N ILE A 127 -12.38 29.96 -2.48
CA ILE A 127 -11.78 31.29 -2.74
C ILE A 127 -12.23 31.83 -4.11
N LYS A 128 -12.08 31.04 -5.18
CA LYS A 128 -12.44 31.46 -6.54
C LYS A 128 -13.92 31.80 -6.68
N SER A 129 -14.79 30.98 -6.11
CA SER A 129 -16.23 31.25 -6.11
C SER A 129 -16.58 32.50 -5.31
N GLN A 130 -15.94 32.71 -4.15
CA GLN A 130 -16.26 33.85 -3.29
C GLN A 130 -15.69 35.18 -3.80
N GLN A 131 -14.58 35.16 -4.56
CA GLN A 131 -14.03 36.37 -5.17
C GLN A 131 -15.07 37.10 -6.03
N MET A 132 -15.87 36.34 -6.79
CA MET A 132 -16.94 36.88 -7.64
C MET A 132 -18.09 37.52 -6.86
N GLU A 133 -18.27 37.16 -5.58
CA GLU A 133 -19.34 37.64 -4.69
C GLU A 133 -18.81 38.52 -3.54
N SER A 134 -17.53 38.94 -3.63
CA SER A 134 -16.80 39.62 -2.55
C SER A 134 -17.42 40.95 -2.11
N ASN A 135 -18.14 41.63 -3.00
CA ASN A 135 -18.86 42.87 -2.67
C ASN A 135 -20.12 42.64 -1.82
N LYS A 136 -20.72 41.44 -1.90
CA LYS A 136 -21.91 41.09 -1.13
C LYS A 136 -21.53 40.53 0.24
N GLN A 137 -20.59 39.59 0.25
CA GLN A 137 -20.28 38.76 1.42
C GLN A 137 -18.79 38.43 1.51
N MET A 138 -18.28 38.33 2.73
CA MET A 138 -16.98 37.76 3.07
C MET A 138 -17.11 36.25 3.28
N ALA A 139 -15.99 35.51 3.28
CA ALA A 139 -15.99 34.08 3.58
C ALA A 139 -15.52 33.81 5.01
N LEU A 140 -16.27 32.98 5.74
CA LEU A 140 -15.84 32.38 7.00
C LEU A 140 -15.68 30.88 6.75
N ILE A 141 -14.44 30.41 6.77
CA ILE A 141 -14.09 29.01 6.54
C ILE A 141 -13.77 28.36 7.87
N ILE A 142 -14.51 27.31 8.22
CA ILE A 142 -14.28 26.49 9.40
C ILE A 142 -13.47 25.26 8.97
N THR A 143 -12.42 24.93 9.72
CA THR A 143 -11.60 23.76 9.43
C THR A 143 -11.06 23.11 10.71
N GLY A 144 -10.96 21.79 10.70
CA GLY A 144 -10.21 21.02 11.70
C GLY A 144 -8.73 20.82 11.33
N ASP A 145 -8.28 21.39 10.21
CA ASP A 145 -6.94 21.24 9.67
C ASP A 145 -5.93 22.22 10.30
N PHE A 146 -4.65 21.93 10.15
CA PHE A 146 -3.57 22.76 10.70
C PHE A 146 -3.29 24.02 9.85
N GLU A 147 -2.90 25.10 10.53
CA GLU A 147 -2.44 26.35 9.89
C GLU A 147 -1.30 26.14 8.88
N CYS A 148 -0.45 25.14 9.10
CA CYS A 148 0.68 24.84 8.21
C CYS A 148 0.30 24.12 6.91
N ASN A 149 -0.94 23.61 6.81
CA ASN A 149 -1.41 22.88 5.63
C ASN A 149 -1.97 23.82 4.56
N LEU A 150 -1.95 25.14 4.80
CA LEU A 150 -2.25 26.14 3.79
C LEU A 150 -1.12 26.16 2.72
N PRO A 151 -1.43 25.96 1.42
CA PRO A 151 -0.41 25.94 0.36
C PRO A 151 0.37 27.25 0.25
N ASP A 152 1.65 27.15 -0.13
CA ASP A 152 2.58 28.29 -0.19
C ASP A 152 2.10 29.47 -1.03
N GLN A 153 1.31 29.20 -2.07
CA GLN A 153 0.72 30.24 -2.94
C GLN A 153 -0.17 31.24 -2.19
N TRP A 154 -0.67 30.88 -1.00
CA TRP A 154 -1.54 31.73 -0.19
C TRP A 154 -0.79 32.48 0.92
N ASN A 155 0.48 32.15 1.17
CA ASN A 155 1.25 32.69 2.30
C ASN A 155 1.37 34.21 2.27
N GLU A 156 1.52 34.81 1.09
CA GLU A 156 1.61 36.28 0.94
C GLU A 156 0.30 37.00 1.28
N SER A 157 -0.84 36.31 1.13
CA SER A 157 -2.17 36.82 1.45
C SER A 157 -2.63 36.46 2.86
N ALA A 158 -1.94 35.53 3.54
CA ALA A 158 -2.34 34.98 4.81
C ALA A 158 -1.65 35.66 6.01
N LYS A 159 -2.43 36.07 7.00
CA LYS A 159 -1.95 36.66 8.25
C LYS A 159 -2.57 35.95 9.44
N LYS A 160 -1.76 35.60 10.43
CA LYS A 160 -2.23 35.03 11.69
C LYS A 160 -2.75 36.13 12.60
N ILE A 161 -3.97 35.99 13.12
CA ILE A 161 -4.54 36.94 14.07
C ILE A 161 -3.66 37.09 15.32
N ALA A 162 -3.07 35.99 15.79
CA ALA A 162 -2.15 35.99 16.93
C ALA A 162 -0.87 36.82 16.70
N SER A 163 -0.55 37.20 15.46
CA SER A 163 0.61 38.05 15.17
C SER A 163 0.38 39.53 15.51
N PHE A 164 -0.88 39.97 15.63
CA PHE A 164 -1.22 41.34 16.00
C PHE A 164 -1.16 41.50 17.52
N LYS A 165 -0.18 42.28 18.01
CA LYS A 165 -0.01 42.53 19.45
C LYS A 165 -1.03 43.54 19.99
N LYS A 166 -1.62 44.38 19.13
CA LYS A 166 -2.58 45.43 19.48
C LYS A 166 -3.74 45.47 18.50
N SER A 167 -4.95 45.78 19.00
CA SER A 167 -6.14 46.01 18.16
C SER A 167 -5.91 47.11 17.11
N SER A 168 -5.16 48.16 17.46
CA SER A 168 -4.82 49.25 16.53
C SER A 168 -4.08 48.76 15.29
N ASP A 169 -3.18 47.79 15.46
CA ASP A 169 -2.32 47.28 14.40
C ASP A 169 -3.14 46.40 13.45
N PHE A 170 -4.06 45.61 14.02
CA PHE A 170 -5.06 44.86 13.26
C PHE A 170 -5.96 45.79 12.45
N GLU A 171 -6.61 46.77 13.10
CA GLU A 171 -7.47 47.74 12.43
C GLU A 171 -6.75 48.52 11.32
N GLN A 172 -5.52 48.96 11.57
CA GLN A 172 -4.71 49.65 10.56
C GLN A 172 -4.43 48.75 9.35
N THR A 173 -4.16 47.47 9.59
CA THR A 173 -3.96 46.48 8.52
C THR A 173 -5.23 46.30 7.68
N ILE A 174 -6.40 46.22 8.32
CA ILE A 174 -7.68 46.10 7.60
C ILE A 174 -7.99 47.38 6.81
N ARG A 175 -7.75 48.56 7.39
CA ARG A 175 -7.92 49.85 6.68
C ARG A 175 -6.99 49.97 5.48
N HIS A 176 -5.73 49.57 5.64
CA HIS A 176 -4.77 49.55 4.54
C HIS A 176 -5.19 48.58 3.44
N PHE A 177 -5.69 47.38 3.81
CA PHE A 177 -6.20 46.40 2.85
C PHE A 177 -7.34 46.95 2.00
N PHE A 178 -8.20 47.83 2.51
CA PHE A 178 -9.27 48.50 1.75
C PHE A 178 -8.90 49.89 1.21
N SER A 179 -7.65 50.34 1.36
CA SER A 179 -7.20 51.64 0.85
C SER A 179 -7.03 51.62 -0.67
N SER A 180 -7.33 52.74 -1.34
CA SER A 180 -7.04 52.94 -2.77
C SER A 180 -5.56 52.76 -3.14
N ASP A 181 -4.66 52.92 -2.17
CA ASP A 181 -3.21 52.82 -2.39
C ASP A 181 -2.72 51.37 -2.48
N ASN A 182 -3.55 50.40 -2.06
CA ASN A 182 -3.22 48.99 -2.08
C ASN A 182 -3.67 48.35 -3.40
N ALA A 183 -2.92 48.55 -4.47
CA ALA A 183 -3.26 48.07 -5.82
C ALA A 183 -2.86 46.60 -6.10
N THR A 184 -2.14 45.95 -5.18
CA THR A 184 -1.53 44.63 -5.42
C THR A 184 -2.22 43.47 -4.70
N GLN A 185 -3.02 43.73 -3.67
CA GLN A 185 -3.67 42.69 -2.85
C GLN A 185 -5.19 42.79 -2.90
N ASN A 186 -5.80 41.83 -3.61
CA ASN A 186 -7.26 41.68 -3.70
C ASN A 186 -7.82 40.56 -2.78
N LEU A 187 -6.95 39.89 -2.03
CA LEU A 187 -7.29 38.82 -1.12
C LEU A 187 -6.56 39.00 0.22
N LEU A 188 -7.30 38.89 1.32
CA LEU A 188 -6.76 38.84 2.67
C LEU A 188 -7.32 37.61 3.39
N ILE A 189 -6.44 36.69 3.78
CA ILE A 189 -6.77 35.51 4.57
C ILE A 189 -6.32 35.76 6.01
N LEU A 190 -7.24 35.72 6.96
CA LEU A 190 -6.98 35.89 8.38
C LEU A 190 -7.14 34.54 9.07
N GLN A 191 -6.05 34.01 9.64
CA GLN A 191 -6.06 32.74 10.36
C GLN A 191 -6.34 33.00 11.85
N TYR A 192 -7.44 32.46 12.35
CA TYR A 192 -7.89 32.54 13.73
C TYR A 192 -7.96 31.13 14.32
N MET A 193 -7.22 30.89 15.40
CA MET A 193 -7.36 29.65 16.17
C MET A 193 -8.47 29.83 17.20
N HIS A 194 -9.52 29.02 17.10
CA HIS A 194 -10.66 29.05 18.00
C HIS A 194 -10.28 28.55 19.40
N ASP A 195 -10.83 29.24 20.37
CA ASP A 195 -10.72 28.96 21.80
C ASP A 195 -11.98 29.49 22.47
N SER A 196 -12.70 28.62 23.18
CA SER A 196 -13.99 28.92 23.79
C SER A 196 -13.89 30.05 24.83
N GLU A 197 -12.72 30.23 25.46
CA GLU A 197 -12.46 31.32 26.40
C GLU A 197 -12.33 32.69 25.71
N ASN A 198 -12.05 32.71 24.40
CA ASN A 198 -11.68 33.91 23.64
C ASN A 198 -12.75 34.38 22.65
N LEU A 199 -14.01 33.99 22.83
CA LEU A 199 -15.11 34.36 21.92
C LEU A 199 -15.30 35.88 21.77
N ASN A 200 -15.06 36.65 22.84
CA ASN A 200 -15.12 38.13 22.77
C ASN A 200 -14.11 38.71 21.78
N HIS A 201 -12.92 38.10 21.68
CA HIS A 201 -11.90 38.51 20.71
C HIS A 201 -12.35 38.23 19.28
N PHE A 202 -12.95 37.05 19.05
CA PHE A 202 -13.56 36.71 17.76
C PHE A 202 -14.65 37.72 17.37
N MET A 203 -15.55 38.07 18.29
CA MET A 203 -16.63 39.02 18.01
C MET A 203 -16.09 40.41 17.64
N HIS A 204 -15.02 40.87 18.30
CA HIS A 204 -14.34 42.11 17.94
C HIS A 204 -13.77 42.05 16.53
N ILE A 205 -13.04 40.98 16.19
CA ILE A 205 -12.49 40.75 14.84
C ILE A 205 -13.61 40.78 13.80
N LYS A 206 -14.67 39.98 14.01
CA LYS A 206 -15.81 39.89 13.12
C LYS A 206 -16.43 41.26 12.85
N HIS A 207 -16.71 42.03 13.91
CA HIS A 207 -17.31 43.36 13.80
C HIS A 207 -16.40 44.36 13.07
N THR A 208 -15.08 44.37 13.36
CA THR A 208 -14.12 45.23 12.66
C THR A 208 -14.11 44.94 11.16
N LEU A 209 -14.15 43.67 10.77
CA LEU A 209 -14.14 43.25 9.37
C LEU A 209 -15.46 43.62 8.67
N GLU A 210 -16.61 43.34 9.29
CA GLU A 210 -17.93 43.70 8.75
C GLU A 210 -18.06 45.21 8.52
N HIS A 211 -17.63 46.01 9.49
CA HIS A 211 -17.67 47.46 9.39
C HIS A 211 -16.72 48.02 8.32
N ALA A 212 -15.51 47.46 8.19
CA ALA A 212 -14.57 47.85 7.15
C ALA A 212 -15.08 47.50 5.74
N HIS A 213 -15.61 46.28 5.58
CA HIS A 213 -16.23 45.81 4.33
C HIS A 213 -17.41 46.69 3.91
N TYR A 214 -18.31 47.01 4.86
CA TYR A 214 -19.44 47.90 4.61
C TYR A 214 -18.98 49.28 4.13
N ARG A 215 -18.01 49.91 4.81
CA ARG A 215 -17.50 51.21 4.41
C ARG A 215 -16.89 51.21 3.02
N TYR A 216 -16.19 50.14 2.65
CA TYR A 216 -15.55 50.07 1.33
C TYR A 216 -16.57 49.95 0.19
N TYR A 217 -17.59 49.10 0.34
CA TYR A 217 -18.57 48.85 -0.72
C TYR A 217 -19.77 49.80 -0.73
N TYR A 218 -20.17 50.34 0.43
CA TYR A 218 -21.40 51.13 0.59
C TYR A 218 -21.15 52.54 1.16
N GLY A 219 -19.95 52.84 1.66
CA GLY A 219 -19.64 54.14 2.30
C GLY A 219 -19.61 55.34 1.35
N ASN A 220 -19.78 55.14 0.03
CA ASN A 220 -19.85 56.23 -0.96
C ASN A 220 -21.29 56.66 -1.31
N GLU A 221 -22.32 56.03 -0.75
CA GLU A 221 -23.73 56.38 -1.05
C GLU A 221 -24.28 57.50 -0.15
N GLU A 222 -23.80 57.65 1.09
CA GLU A 222 -24.37 58.60 2.08
C GLU A 222 -23.90 60.07 1.94
N GLY A 223 -23.19 60.43 0.86
CA GLY A 223 -22.64 61.77 0.65
C GLY A 223 -23.00 62.44 -0.69
N LYS A 224 -23.88 61.84 -1.50
CA LYS A 224 -24.29 62.36 -2.81
C LYS A 224 -25.75 62.81 -2.85
N ASP A 225 -26.23 63.42 -1.77
CA ASP A 225 -27.30 64.40 -1.90
C ASP A 225 -26.64 65.78 -1.99
N GLU A 226 -26.90 66.48 -3.09
CA GLU A 226 -26.46 67.85 -3.40
C GLU A 226 -25.00 68.02 -3.88
N LYS A 227 -24.74 67.61 -5.13
CA LYS A 227 -24.16 68.50 -6.15
C LYS A 227 -24.24 67.87 -7.53
N GLU A 228 -25.11 68.47 -8.35
CA GLU A 228 -25.22 68.26 -9.79
C GLU A 228 -23.89 68.55 -10.50
N ASP A 229 -23.75 67.94 -11.68
CA ASP A 229 -22.76 68.25 -12.71
C ASP A 229 -21.31 67.81 -12.49
N SER A 230 -21.10 66.51 -12.39
CA SER A 230 -20.06 65.89 -13.22
C SER A 230 -20.36 64.41 -13.47
N LYS A 231 -20.34 64.04 -14.76
CA LYS A 231 -20.31 62.64 -15.20
C LYS A 231 -18.95 62.05 -14.81
N GLU A 232 -18.74 61.78 -13.52
CA GLU A 232 -17.67 60.90 -13.11
C GLU A 232 -18.07 59.48 -13.48
N GLU A 233 -17.34 58.92 -14.44
CA GLU A 233 -17.31 57.50 -14.76
C GLU A 233 -17.32 56.70 -13.44
N LYS A 234 -18.30 55.81 -13.26
CA LYS A 234 -18.30 54.84 -12.16
C LYS A 234 -16.98 54.08 -12.23
N LYS A 235 -15.97 54.47 -11.45
CA LYS A 235 -14.78 53.66 -11.21
C LYS A 235 -15.29 52.30 -10.74
N GLU A 236 -14.98 51.25 -11.50
CA GLU A 236 -15.22 49.88 -11.06
C GLU A 236 -14.50 49.70 -9.72
N VAL A 237 -15.29 49.47 -8.66
CA VAL A 237 -14.73 49.20 -7.34
C VAL A 237 -13.99 47.88 -7.43
N GLU A 238 -12.68 47.89 -7.14
CA GLU A 238 -11.87 46.68 -7.14
C GLU A 238 -12.48 45.64 -6.19
N GLN A 239 -12.59 44.40 -6.67
CA GLN A 239 -13.11 43.31 -5.85
C GLN A 239 -12.04 42.88 -4.85
N ARG A 240 -12.34 43.03 -3.55
CA ARG A 240 -11.46 42.70 -2.43
C ARG A 240 -12.14 41.69 -1.53
N LEU A 241 -11.56 40.50 -1.43
CA LEU A 241 -12.09 39.41 -0.63
C LEU A 241 -11.37 39.31 0.71
N ILE A 242 -12.15 39.27 1.79
CA ILE A 242 -11.68 38.84 3.11
C ILE A 242 -12.15 37.42 3.37
N VAL A 243 -11.22 36.60 3.82
CA VAL A 243 -11.47 35.23 4.27
C VAL A 243 -11.01 35.11 5.72
N LEU A 244 -11.93 34.78 6.60
CA LEU A 244 -11.62 34.42 7.97
C LEU A 244 -11.55 32.90 8.07
N LEU A 245 -10.34 32.37 8.20
CA LEU A 245 -10.08 30.95 8.35
C LEU A 245 -10.02 30.61 9.85
N VAL A 246 -11.02 29.89 10.32
CA VAL A 246 -11.20 29.49 11.71
C VAL A 246 -10.74 28.05 11.90
N HIS A 247 -9.62 27.89 12.61
CA HIS A 247 -9.07 26.58 12.97
C HIS A 247 -9.67 26.11 14.28
N ILE A 248 -10.31 24.94 14.27
CA ILE A 248 -10.88 24.29 15.45
C ILE A 248 -9.91 23.21 15.91
N LYS A 249 -9.58 23.22 17.21
CA LYS A 249 -8.69 22.20 17.79
C LYS A 249 -9.39 20.83 17.79
N PRO A 250 -8.72 19.76 17.36
CA PRO A 250 -9.20 18.41 17.60
C PRO A 250 -9.22 18.10 19.11
N PRO A 251 -10.22 17.36 19.60
CA PRO A 251 -11.39 16.87 18.87
C PRO A 251 -12.41 17.98 18.59
N ILE A 252 -12.84 18.09 17.33
CA ILE A 252 -13.61 19.22 16.75
C ILE A 252 -14.94 19.50 17.51
N PHE A 253 -15.48 18.50 18.21
CA PHE A 253 -16.78 18.56 18.87
C PHE A 253 -16.74 18.81 20.39
N GLU A 254 -15.56 18.87 21.03
CA GLU A 254 -15.48 19.17 22.47
C GLU A 254 -15.69 20.67 22.75
N ASP A 255 -14.99 21.53 22.02
CA ASP A 255 -15.12 22.99 22.10
C ASP A 255 -15.45 23.59 20.72
N PRO A 256 -16.65 23.35 20.18
CA PRO A 256 -16.96 23.73 18.81
C PRO A 256 -17.10 25.25 18.67
N PHE A 257 -16.70 25.76 17.50
CA PHE A 257 -16.93 27.15 17.11
C PHE A 257 -18.44 27.38 16.89
N PRO A 258 -19.10 28.36 17.55
CA PRO A 258 -20.56 28.51 17.45
C PRO A 258 -20.99 28.89 16.04
N LEU A 259 -21.89 28.11 15.46
CA LEU A 259 -22.40 28.33 14.11
C LEU A 259 -23.57 29.33 14.14
N ILE A 260 -23.26 30.61 13.94
CA ILE A 260 -24.23 31.71 13.97
C ILE A 260 -24.16 32.49 12.66
N PHE A 261 -25.21 32.37 11.84
CA PHE A 261 -25.26 32.97 10.51
C PHE A 261 -25.42 34.50 10.57
N SER A 262 -24.80 35.20 9.62
CA SER A 262 -25.05 36.62 9.40
C SER A 262 -24.90 36.99 7.92
N ARG A 263 -25.62 38.05 7.49
CA ARG A 263 -25.73 38.46 6.08
C ARG A 263 -24.40 38.74 5.38
N LYS A 264 -23.37 39.10 6.16
CA LYS A 264 -22.06 39.51 5.64
C LYS A 264 -21.07 38.36 5.51
N TRP A 265 -21.41 37.16 5.99
CA TRP A 265 -20.51 36.01 5.98
C TRP A 265 -21.17 34.81 5.32
N LYS A 266 -20.47 34.25 4.34
CA LYS A 266 -20.75 32.91 3.82
C LYS A 266 -19.96 31.91 4.64
N PHE A 267 -20.66 30.97 5.25
CA PHE A 267 -20.06 29.93 6.09
C PHE A 267 -19.77 28.69 5.26
N ILE A 268 -18.55 28.18 5.32
CA ILE A 268 -18.13 26.94 4.64
C ILE A 268 -17.29 26.10 5.60
N TYR A 269 -17.50 24.78 5.63
CA TYR A 269 -16.57 23.84 6.25
C TYR A 269 -15.62 23.27 5.19
N VAL A 270 -14.31 23.40 5.42
CA VAL A 270 -13.28 22.82 4.56
C VAL A 270 -12.46 21.85 5.41
N ASP A 271 -12.51 20.57 5.05
CA ASP A 271 -11.85 19.52 5.83
C ASP A 271 -10.33 19.57 5.69
N ASN A 272 -9.81 19.71 4.46
CA ASN A 272 -8.38 19.72 4.16
C ASN A 272 -8.00 20.96 3.34
N LEU A 273 -7.10 21.80 3.87
CA LEU A 273 -6.65 23.04 3.24
C LEU A 273 -5.67 22.83 2.09
N SER A 274 -4.95 21.71 2.10
CA SER A 274 -4.01 21.32 1.03
C SER A 274 -4.71 20.75 -0.21
N SER A 275 -5.99 20.39 -0.12
CA SER A 275 -6.70 19.80 -1.26
C SER A 275 -7.03 20.84 -2.33
N MET A 276 -6.68 20.54 -3.58
CA MET A 276 -7.00 21.36 -4.75
C MET A 276 -8.30 20.93 -5.44
N GLU A 277 -8.74 19.69 -5.21
CA GLU A 277 -9.97 19.14 -5.79
C GLU A 277 -11.01 18.83 -4.71
N PRO A 278 -12.30 19.06 -4.99
CA PRO A 278 -13.35 18.72 -4.05
C PRO A 278 -13.51 17.20 -3.98
N ALA A 279 -13.75 16.70 -2.77
CA ALA A 279 -13.92 15.28 -2.56
C ALA A 279 -15.36 14.87 -2.90
N GLN A 280 -15.54 13.95 -3.85
CA GLN A 280 -16.87 13.47 -4.23
C GLN A 280 -17.37 12.41 -3.27
N LEU A 281 -18.56 12.59 -2.69
CA LEU A 281 -19.14 11.66 -1.72
C LEU A 281 -19.29 10.25 -2.29
N LYS A 282 -19.74 10.15 -3.55
CA LYS A 282 -19.89 8.86 -4.25
C LYS A 282 -18.55 8.13 -4.38
N THR A 283 -17.48 8.87 -4.67
CA THR A 283 -16.13 8.29 -4.78
C THR A 283 -15.68 7.79 -3.42
N LEU A 284 -15.78 8.59 -2.36
CA LEU A 284 -15.38 8.18 -1.01
C LEU A 284 -16.13 6.94 -0.50
N LEU A 285 -17.43 6.82 -0.83
CA LEU A 285 -18.27 5.69 -0.41
C LEU A 285 -17.99 4.39 -1.17
N SER A 286 -17.45 4.45 -2.39
CA SER A 286 -17.32 3.29 -3.27
C SER A 286 -15.89 2.95 -3.68
N GLN A 287 -14.95 3.85 -3.43
CA GLN A 287 -13.55 3.64 -3.81
C GLN A 287 -12.94 2.52 -2.96
N THR A 288 -12.44 1.51 -3.65
CA THR A 288 -11.66 0.41 -3.10
C THR A 288 -10.18 0.60 -3.42
N MET A 289 -9.31 -0.19 -2.80
CA MET A 289 -7.89 -0.19 -3.14
C MET A 289 -7.61 -0.59 -4.59
N SER A 290 -8.43 -1.46 -5.18
CA SER A 290 -8.33 -1.81 -6.61
C SER A 290 -8.59 -0.60 -7.50
N ASN A 291 -9.59 0.23 -7.17
CA ASN A 291 -9.87 1.47 -7.90
C ASN A 291 -8.73 2.48 -7.78
N VAL A 292 -8.09 2.57 -6.60
CA VAL A 292 -6.91 3.42 -6.39
C VAL A 292 -5.75 3.00 -7.30
N LEU A 293 -5.47 1.70 -7.40
CA LEU A 293 -4.41 1.17 -8.24
C LEU A 293 -4.64 1.44 -9.73
N GLU A 294 -5.88 1.40 -10.19
CA GLU A 294 -6.22 1.65 -11.61
C GLU A 294 -6.08 3.13 -12.00
N ASN A 295 -6.34 4.03 -11.05
CA ASN A 295 -6.29 5.48 -11.29
C ASN A 295 -4.89 6.09 -11.06
N ASP A 296 -3.90 5.36 -10.54
CA ASP A 296 -2.52 5.84 -10.38
C ASP A 296 -1.74 5.81 -11.72
N VAL A 297 -2.16 6.67 -12.66
CA VAL A 297 -1.66 6.75 -14.05
C VAL A 297 -0.13 6.86 -14.15
N ARG A 298 0.53 7.40 -13.11
CA ARG A 298 1.99 7.59 -13.07
C ARG A 298 2.73 6.67 -12.08
N ASN A 299 2.03 5.77 -11.39
CA ASN A 299 2.58 4.90 -10.35
C ASN A 299 3.33 5.63 -9.23
N ASN A 300 3.10 6.94 -9.01
CA ASN A 300 3.87 7.71 -8.02
C ASN A 300 3.55 7.23 -6.60
N ARG A 301 2.28 6.90 -6.34
CA ARG A 301 1.85 6.41 -5.04
C ARG A 301 2.37 4.99 -4.82
N LEU A 302 2.24 4.14 -5.83
CA LEU A 302 2.80 2.78 -5.78
C LEU A 302 4.32 2.78 -5.57
N HIS A 303 5.04 3.66 -6.25
CA HIS A 303 6.49 3.84 -6.10
C HIS A 303 6.86 4.19 -4.65
N ASN A 304 6.18 5.17 -4.07
CA ASN A 304 6.38 5.58 -2.68
C ASN A 304 6.04 4.44 -1.71
N ALA A 305 4.96 3.70 -1.97
CA ALA A 305 4.57 2.55 -1.15
C ALA A 305 5.60 1.41 -1.21
N ILE A 306 6.19 1.11 -2.37
CA ILE A 306 7.29 0.13 -2.48
C ILE A 306 8.51 0.59 -1.70
N ARG A 307 8.90 1.87 -1.81
CA ARG A 307 10.04 2.40 -1.05
C ARG A 307 9.82 2.28 0.45
N ARG A 308 8.61 2.63 0.94
CA ARG A 308 8.23 2.47 2.34
C ARG A 308 8.17 1.00 2.74
N ALA A 309 7.68 0.12 1.87
CA ALA A 309 7.59 -1.31 2.11
C ALA A 309 8.98 -1.95 2.23
N PHE A 310 9.91 -1.59 1.35
CA PHE A 310 11.29 -2.06 1.42
C PHE A 310 11.97 -1.63 2.72
N ALA A 311 11.74 -0.38 3.17
CA ALA A 311 12.26 0.10 4.46
C ALA A 311 11.70 -0.68 5.67
N ARG A 312 10.59 -1.40 5.50
CA ARG A 312 10.02 -2.29 6.52
C ARG A 312 10.57 -3.72 6.48
N LEU A 313 11.37 -4.08 5.47
CA LEU A 313 12.01 -5.39 5.40
C LEU A 313 13.29 -5.41 6.23
N GLN A 314 13.41 -6.42 7.10
CA GLN A 314 14.60 -6.69 7.88
C GLN A 314 15.40 -7.82 7.22
N PHE A 315 16.63 -7.48 6.83
CA PHE A 315 17.59 -8.45 6.30
C PHE A 315 18.54 -8.90 7.42
N PRO A 316 19.02 -10.16 7.40
CA PRO A 316 20.04 -10.66 8.32
C PRO A 316 21.28 -9.75 8.36
N ALA A 317 21.88 -9.58 9.54
CA ALA A 317 22.92 -8.57 9.81
C ALA A 317 24.17 -8.64 8.89
N HIS A 318 24.45 -9.80 8.30
CA HIS A 318 25.57 -10.01 7.37
C HIS A 318 25.30 -9.53 5.93
N LYS A 319 24.09 -9.01 5.63
CA LYS A 319 23.66 -8.62 4.26
C LYS A 319 23.33 -7.14 4.10
N LYS A 320 23.94 -6.26 4.91
CA LYS A 320 23.68 -4.80 4.90
C LYS A 320 24.10 -4.13 3.58
N ASN A 321 23.25 -4.15 2.56
CA ASN A 321 23.39 -3.34 1.34
C ASN A 321 22.02 -2.77 0.86
N GLY A 322 21.18 -2.27 1.77
CA GLY A 322 19.82 -1.79 1.44
C GLY A 322 19.74 -0.56 0.53
N GLY A 323 20.81 0.26 0.41
CA GLY A 323 20.77 1.51 -0.35
C GLY A 323 20.73 1.33 -1.87
N SER A 324 21.45 0.35 -2.41
CA SER A 324 21.50 0.07 -3.86
C SER A 324 20.26 -0.67 -4.36
N ASP A 325 19.67 -1.50 -3.51
CA ASP A 325 18.42 -2.22 -3.79
C ASP A 325 17.23 -1.25 -3.93
N ILE A 326 17.13 -0.20 -3.09
CA ILE A 326 16.09 0.82 -3.24
C ILE A 326 16.16 1.52 -4.60
N GLN A 327 17.36 1.91 -5.03
CA GLN A 327 17.55 2.61 -6.31
C GLN A 327 17.18 1.73 -7.52
N ARG A 328 17.33 0.41 -7.42
CA ARG A 328 16.94 -0.55 -8.47
C ARG A 328 15.48 -0.99 -8.37
N LEU A 329 14.90 -1.03 -7.18
CA LEU A 329 13.44 -1.10 -7.04
C LEU A 329 12.79 0.12 -7.69
N SER A 330 13.42 1.29 -7.62
CA SER A 330 12.96 2.46 -8.37
C SER A 330 12.99 2.24 -9.89
N THR A 331 13.90 1.41 -10.43
CA THR A 331 13.88 1.03 -11.86
C THR A 331 12.76 0.04 -12.20
N LEU A 332 12.08 -0.58 -11.22
CA LEU A 332 10.81 -1.30 -11.47
C LEU A 332 9.71 -0.39 -12.02
N PHE A 333 9.89 0.92 -11.87
CA PHE A 333 8.92 1.94 -12.25
C PHE A 333 9.37 2.83 -13.40
N THR A 334 10.60 2.65 -13.91
CA THR A 334 11.00 3.24 -15.20
C THR A 334 10.35 2.46 -16.34
N GLU A 335 9.95 3.15 -17.42
CA GLU A 335 9.32 2.58 -18.63
C GLU A 335 10.30 1.75 -19.49
N SER A 336 11.08 0.88 -18.85
CA SER A 336 11.95 -0.09 -19.54
C SER A 336 11.10 -1.31 -19.96
N MET A 337 11.23 -1.72 -21.21
CA MET A 337 10.50 -2.88 -21.75
C MET A 337 10.86 -4.19 -21.02
N GLU A 338 12.09 -4.30 -20.53
CA GLU A 338 12.64 -5.50 -19.89
C GLU A 338 11.96 -5.80 -18.54
N ILE A 339 11.50 -4.75 -17.86
CA ILE A 339 10.93 -4.81 -16.51
C ILE A 339 9.40 -4.70 -16.53
N GLU A 340 8.83 -4.24 -17.65
CA GLU A 340 7.39 -4.06 -17.82
C GLU A 340 6.59 -5.31 -17.50
N LYS A 341 7.05 -6.50 -17.94
CA LYS A 341 6.39 -7.77 -17.65
C LYS A 341 6.32 -8.08 -16.15
N CYS A 342 7.42 -7.83 -15.43
CA CYS A 342 7.50 -8.01 -13.98
C CYS A 342 6.62 -7.00 -13.25
N ARG A 343 6.62 -5.73 -13.67
CA ARG A 343 5.75 -4.68 -13.11
C ARG A 343 4.26 -5.03 -13.29
N LYS A 344 3.86 -5.48 -14.49
CA LYS A 344 2.47 -5.91 -14.76
C LYS A 344 2.05 -7.02 -13.83
N GLU A 345 2.92 -8.01 -13.62
CA GLU A 345 2.59 -9.10 -12.71
C GLU A 345 2.60 -8.67 -11.24
N PHE A 346 3.50 -7.79 -10.82
CA PHE A 346 3.47 -7.20 -9.48
C PHE A 346 2.13 -6.48 -9.20
N ILE A 347 1.65 -5.68 -10.15
CA ILE A 347 0.34 -4.99 -10.05
C ILE A 347 -0.81 -6.01 -10.06
N SER A 348 -0.76 -7.04 -10.91
CA SER A 348 -1.72 -8.14 -10.91
C SER A 348 -1.82 -8.83 -9.55
N ARG A 349 -0.68 -9.11 -8.92
CA ARG A 349 -0.62 -9.69 -7.57
C ARG A 349 -1.16 -8.74 -6.50
N LEU A 350 -0.90 -7.43 -6.61
CA LEU A 350 -1.51 -6.44 -5.71
C LEU A 350 -3.03 -6.40 -5.84
N LYS A 351 -3.57 -6.41 -7.06
CA LYS A 351 -5.02 -6.43 -7.28
C LYS A 351 -5.67 -7.64 -6.61
N LYS A 352 -5.10 -8.83 -6.82
CA LYS A 352 -5.57 -10.07 -6.17
C LYS A 352 -5.55 -9.99 -4.63
N LEU A 353 -4.57 -9.29 -4.03
CA LEU A 353 -4.54 -9.08 -2.58
C LEU A 353 -5.66 -8.17 -2.09
N PHE A 354 -6.12 -7.24 -2.92
CA PHE A 354 -7.21 -6.31 -2.59
C PHE A 354 -8.61 -6.83 -2.95
N GLU A 355 -8.71 -7.94 -3.70
CA GLU A 355 -9.99 -8.56 -4.07
C GLU A 355 -10.62 -9.40 -2.94
N GLY A 356 -9.88 -9.70 -1.88
CA GLY A 356 -10.34 -10.59 -0.80
C GLY A 356 -10.31 -9.99 0.60
N GLY A 357 -11.28 -10.38 1.44
CA GLY A 357 -11.31 -10.06 2.87
C GLY A 357 -11.71 -8.60 3.18
N VAL A 358 -11.24 -8.07 4.31
CA VAL A 358 -11.61 -6.72 4.78
C VAL A 358 -11.12 -5.61 3.82
N VAL A 359 -10.06 -5.88 3.06
CA VAL A 359 -9.45 -4.89 2.16
C VAL A 359 -10.17 -4.70 0.83
N SER A 360 -11.14 -5.57 0.52
CA SER A 360 -12.01 -5.40 -0.65
C SER A 360 -13.18 -4.45 -0.38
N GLU A 361 -13.44 -4.11 0.88
CA GLU A 361 -14.45 -3.13 1.24
C GLU A 361 -14.02 -1.72 0.81
N PRO A 362 -14.98 -0.79 0.64
CA PRO A 362 -14.66 0.62 0.43
C PRO A 362 -13.75 1.15 1.54
N ILE A 363 -12.81 2.03 1.17
CA ILE A 363 -11.79 2.56 2.10
C ILE A 363 -12.46 3.28 3.28
N ALA A 364 -13.56 4.00 3.04
CA ALA A 364 -14.33 4.65 4.10
C ALA A 364 -14.88 3.64 5.14
N CYS A 365 -15.31 2.45 4.71
CA CYS A 365 -15.75 1.38 5.62
C CYS A 365 -14.59 0.86 6.49
N ILE A 366 -13.41 0.67 5.88
CA ILE A 366 -12.20 0.22 6.60
C ILE A 366 -11.80 1.25 7.66
N LEU A 367 -11.82 2.54 7.30
CA LEU A 367 -11.53 3.65 8.22
C LEU A 367 -12.53 3.68 9.38
N ASN A 368 -13.83 3.61 9.11
CA ASN A 368 -14.88 3.63 10.14
C ASN A 368 -14.74 2.46 11.14
N LYS A 369 -14.38 1.26 10.66
CA LYS A 369 -14.11 0.09 11.53
C LYS A 369 -12.90 0.29 12.43
N GLY A 370 -11.87 1.00 11.96
CA GLY A 370 -10.68 1.33 12.76
C GLY A 370 -10.98 2.33 13.90
N VAL A 371 -11.85 3.32 13.64
CA VAL A 371 -12.24 4.35 14.61
C VAL A 371 -13.14 3.79 15.72
N LYS A 372 -14.00 2.82 15.42
CA LYS A 372 -14.93 2.20 16.40
C LYS A 372 -14.24 1.25 17.41
N ASN A 373 -12.93 1.03 17.35
CA ASN A 373 -12.18 0.18 18.30
C ASN A 373 -11.56 1.01 19.45
N PRO A 374 -12.12 0.95 20.69
CA PRO A 374 -11.87 1.90 21.77
C PRO A 374 -10.46 1.89 22.40
N GLY A 375 -9.60 0.93 22.05
CA GLY A 375 -8.32 0.72 22.74
C GLY A 375 -7.18 1.68 22.38
N ASN A 376 -7.31 2.46 21.30
CA ASN A 376 -6.26 3.36 20.78
C ASN A 376 -6.82 4.57 20.00
N VAL A 377 -8.11 4.87 20.20
CA VAL A 377 -8.88 5.90 19.48
C VAL A 377 -8.20 7.27 19.60
N ASP A 378 -7.53 7.54 20.71
CA ASP A 378 -6.87 8.82 20.95
C ASP A 378 -5.72 9.11 19.98
N ILE A 379 -4.95 8.12 19.52
CA ILE A 379 -3.66 8.41 18.83
C ILE A 379 -3.80 8.53 17.30
N LEU A 380 -4.77 7.85 16.67
CA LEU A 380 -5.08 8.05 15.25
C LEU A 380 -5.96 9.29 15.00
N LEU A 381 -6.67 9.77 16.03
CA LEU A 381 -7.52 10.97 15.96
C LEU A 381 -6.78 12.26 16.35
N LEU A 382 -5.58 12.16 16.93
CA LEU A 382 -4.77 13.32 17.33
C LEU A 382 -4.15 14.00 16.10
N GLY A 383 -4.92 14.88 15.47
CA GLY A 383 -4.40 16.05 14.78
C GLY A 383 -4.78 16.22 13.31
N CYS A 384 -5.13 15.17 12.57
CA CYS A 384 -5.33 15.28 11.12
C CYS A 384 -6.80 15.29 10.71
N CYS A 385 -7.11 16.02 9.62
CA CYS A 385 -8.43 16.07 9.03
C CYS A 385 -8.88 14.71 8.48
N PHE A 386 -10.17 14.55 8.20
CA PHE A 386 -10.73 13.27 7.73
C PHE A 386 -10.11 12.82 6.40
N LEU A 387 -10.00 13.72 5.42
CA LEU A 387 -9.45 13.40 4.10
C LEU A 387 -7.97 13.01 4.16
N GLU A 388 -7.20 13.62 5.06
CA GLU A 388 -5.81 13.22 5.28
C GLU A 388 -5.73 11.83 5.91
N ARG A 389 -6.62 11.50 6.87
CA ARG A 389 -6.74 10.13 7.42
C ARG A 389 -7.11 9.13 6.32
N TYR A 390 -8.05 9.48 5.45
CA TYR A 390 -8.46 8.66 4.33
C TYR A 390 -7.28 8.34 3.40
N GLU A 391 -6.50 9.35 3.00
CA GLU A 391 -5.28 9.18 2.19
C GLU A 391 -4.19 8.37 2.90
N ASN A 392 -4.00 8.59 4.20
CA ASN A 392 -3.05 7.83 5.01
C ASN A 392 -3.42 6.34 5.08
N ILE A 393 -4.72 5.99 5.16
CA ILE A 393 -5.17 4.58 5.13
C ILE A 393 -4.83 3.94 3.79
N ILE A 394 -5.09 4.61 2.67
CA ILE A 394 -4.72 4.12 1.33
C ILE A 394 -3.23 3.79 1.29
N ASP A 395 -2.41 4.75 1.69
CA ASP A 395 -0.96 4.65 1.70
C ASP A 395 -0.45 3.51 2.59
N ARG A 396 -1.06 3.31 3.77
CA ARG A 396 -0.73 2.20 4.68
C ARG A 396 -1.15 0.85 4.11
N LEU A 397 -2.37 0.72 3.58
CA LEU A 397 -2.86 -0.51 2.96
C LEU A 397 -1.97 -0.93 1.79
N LEU A 398 -1.63 0.03 0.92
CA LEU A 398 -0.74 -0.20 -0.22
C LEU A 398 0.66 -0.62 0.24
N THR A 399 1.22 0.07 1.24
CA THR A 399 2.52 -0.30 1.81
C THR A 399 2.50 -1.71 2.39
N MET A 400 1.45 -2.09 3.13
CA MET A 400 1.33 -3.45 3.70
C MET A 400 1.25 -4.53 2.62
N ALA A 401 0.47 -4.31 1.56
CA ALA A 401 0.39 -5.22 0.43
C ALA A 401 1.75 -5.37 -0.27
N CYS A 402 2.44 -4.25 -0.50
CA CYS A 402 3.79 -4.25 -1.06
C CYS A 402 4.80 -4.99 -0.15
N VAL A 403 4.71 -4.85 1.18
CA VAL A 403 5.56 -5.61 2.12
C VAL A 403 5.35 -7.11 1.95
N ASN A 404 4.10 -7.58 1.86
CA ASN A 404 3.81 -9.00 1.66
C ASN A 404 4.45 -9.52 0.36
N ILE A 405 4.29 -8.82 -0.76
CA ILE A 405 4.85 -9.24 -2.04
C ILE A 405 6.39 -9.20 -2.00
N LEU A 406 6.96 -8.08 -1.58
CA LEU A 406 8.41 -7.89 -1.55
C LEU A 406 9.10 -8.88 -0.59
N SER A 407 8.46 -9.23 0.53
CA SER A 407 9.02 -10.22 1.46
C SER A 407 9.25 -11.58 0.80
N ILE A 408 8.35 -11.99 -0.11
CA ILE A 408 8.47 -13.22 -0.90
C ILE A 408 9.48 -13.05 -2.03
N PHE A 409 9.50 -11.89 -2.70
CA PHE A 409 10.41 -11.66 -3.82
C PHE A 409 11.87 -11.53 -3.36
N TYR A 410 12.11 -11.09 -2.13
CA TYR A 410 13.43 -11.04 -1.51
C TYR A 410 13.80 -12.30 -0.74
N GLU A 411 12.88 -13.28 -0.62
CA GLU A 411 13.19 -14.57 -0.03
C GLU A 411 14.37 -15.22 -0.76
N ASN A 412 15.32 -15.79 0.00
CA ASN A 412 16.54 -16.41 -0.53
C ASN A 412 17.28 -15.54 -1.57
N CYS A 413 17.13 -14.21 -1.47
CA CYS A 413 17.80 -13.23 -2.32
C CYS A 413 17.40 -13.23 -3.80
N TYR A 414 16.19 -13.70 -4.18
CA TYR A 414 15.80 -13.70 -5.60
C TYR A 414 15.80 -12.29 -6.25
N PHE A 415 15.48 -11.26 -5.48
CA PHE A 415 15.56 -9.85 -5.89
C PHE A 415 16.84 -9.11 -5.47
N GLN A 416 17.69 -9.70 -4.62
CA GLN A 416 18.78 -8.96 -4.00
C GLN A 416 19.90 -8.63 -5.00
N VAL A 417 20.49 -7.45 -4.84
CA VAL A 417 21.67 -7.00 -5.59
C VAL A 417 22.85 -6.81 -4.65
N ASP A 418 23.94 -7.54 -4.88
CA ASP A 418 25.21 -7.19 -4.24
C ASP A 418 25.82 -5.94 -4.90
N SER A 419 25.89 -4.83 -4.15
CA SER A 419 26.61 -3.61 -4.50
C SER A 419 27.97 -3.49 -3.79
N SER A 420 28.61 -4.59 -3.39
CA SER A 420 30.01 -4.54 -2.96
C SER A 420 30.90 -4.09 -4.11
N LEU A 421 31.13 -2.78 -4.11
CA LEU A 421 32.15 -2.04 -4.82
C LEU A 421 33.53 -2.66 -4.51
N ARG A 422 34.28 -2.92 -5.58
CA ARG A 422 35.74 -2.94 -5.71
C ARG A 422 36.53 -2.80 -4.40
N ILE A 423 37.32 -3.81 -4.05
CA ILE A 423 38.78 -3.72 -3.79
C ILE A 423 39.38 -5.13 -3.98
N MET A 424 40.25 -5.20 -5.00
CA MET A 424 41.36 -6.13 -5.30
C MET A 424 41.22 -7.68 -5.20
N CYS A 425 41.61 -8.30 -6.33
CA CYS A 425 42.17 -9.66 -6.49
C CYS A 425 41.22 -10.87 -6.46
N THR A 426 40.38 -11.02 -7.49
CA THR A 426 40.25 -12.19 -8.40
C THR A 426 38.89 -12.15 -9.12
N PRO A 427 38.77 -12.58 -10.40
CA PRO A 427 37.51 -12.61 -11.12
C PRO A 427 36.66 -13.80 -10.68
N LYS A 428 36.05 -13.75 -9.49
CA LYS A 428 35.08 -14.78 -9.05
C LYS A 428 33.65 -14.27 -9.25
N LYS A 429 32.94 -14.95 -10.15
CA LYS A 429 31.56 -14.71 -10.58
C LYS A 429 30.58 -14.75 -9.40
N LYS A 430 30.30 -13.62 -8.76
CA LYS A 430 29.11 -13.49 -7.89
C LYS A 430 27.87 -13.39 -8.78
N LYS A 431 27.07 -14.45 -8.82
CA LYS A 431 25.86 -14.54 -9.65
C LYS A 431 24.64 -14.19 -8.81
N LYS A 432 23.83 -13.31 -9.38
CA LYS A 432 22.64 -12.64 -8.84
C LYS A 432 21.46 -13.06 -9.74
N VAL A 433 20.22 -13.12 -9.23
CA VAL A 433 19.11 -13.77 -9.94
C VAL A 433 18.36 -12.82 -10.90
N PHE A 434 17.41 -12.02 -10.43
CA PHE A 434 16.49 -11.30 -11.33
C PHE A 434 17.10 -10.04 -11.96
N PHE A 435 17.42 -9.00 -11.18
CA PHE A 435 17.94 -7.74 -11.72
C PHE A 435 19.23 -7.91 -12.52
N ASN A 436 20.07 -8.85 -12.12
CA ASN A 436 21.29 -9.16 -12.86
C ASN A 436 21.04 -9.98 -14.13
N ALA A 437 20.00 -10.82 -14.18
CA ALA A 437 19.59 -11.44 -15.43
C ALA A 437 19.19 -10.35 -16.44
N ILE A 438 18.44 -9.34 -15.98
CA ILE A 438 18.09 -8.17 -16.81
C ILE A 438 19.34 -7.40 -17.24
N GLU A 439 20.22 -7.01 -16.31
CA GLU A 439 21.44 -6.26 -16.63
C GLU A 439 22.39 -6.98 -17.60
N LYS A 440 22.36 -8.32 -17.60
CA LYS A 440 23.18 -9.15 -18.49
C LYS A 440 22.44 -9.60 -19.75
N ASN A 441 21.22 -9.11 -19.98
CA ASN A 441 20.35 -9.53 -21.08
C ASN A 441 20.13 -11.06 -21.13
N ASN A 442 20.12 -11.73 -19.97
CA ASN A 442 19.75 -13.14 -19.88
C ASN A 442 18.22 -13.25 -19.80
N GLU A 443 17.58 -13.20 -20.97
CA GLU A 443 16.12 -13.24 -21.12
C GLU A 443 15.52 -14.52 -20.52
N TYR A 444 16.24 -15.64 -20.55
CA TYR A 444 15.75 -16.91 -20.03
C TYR A 444 15.47 -16.86 -18.52
N LEU A 445 16.43 -16.40 -17.70
CA LEU A 445 16.26 -16.37 -16.24
C LEU A 445 15.27 -15.29 -15.79
N SER A 446 15.24 -14.13 -16.46
CA SER A 446 14.27 -13.08 -16.14
C SER A 446 12.85 -13.49 -16.56
N GLN A 447 12.69 -14.19 -17.68
CA GLN A 447 11.39 -14.69 -18.11
C GLN A 447 10.90 -15.84 -17.24
N LEU A 448 11.76 -16.80 -16.89
CA LEU A 448 11.42 -17.86 -15.94
C LEU A 448 10.94 -17.28 -14.60
N PHE A 449 11.63 -16.25 -14.10
CA PHE A 449 11.20 -15.55 -12.88
C PHE A 449 9.77 -15.02 -13.02
N VAL A 450 9.47 -14.29 -14.10
CA VAL A 450 8.16 -13.68 -14.33
C VAL A 450 7.07 -14.74 -14.52
N GLU A 451 7.32 -15.80 -15.29
CA GLU A 451 6.31 -16.84 -15.52
C GLU A 451 5.95 -17.60 -14.24
N ILE A 452 6.92 -17.87 -13.35
CA ILE A 452 6.64 -18.48 -12.05
C ILE A 452 5.82 -17.52 -11.16
N VAL A 453 6.14 -16.22 -11.19
CA VAL A 453 5.37 -15.21 -10.47
C VAL A 453 3.94 -15.05 -11.00
N LYS A 454 3.63 -15.46 -12.24
CA LYS A 454 2.22 -15.49 -12.70
C LYS A 454 1.41 -16.61 -12.05
N ASP A 455 2.05 -17.72 -11.71
CA ASP A 455 1.37 -18.89 -11.15
C ASP A 455 1.06 -18.70 -9.65
N THR A 456 -0.21 -18.44 -9.34
CA THR A 456 -0.69 -18.23 -7.97
C THR A 456 -0.61 -19.46 -7.09
N SER A 457 -0.50 -20.65 -7.68
CA SER A 457 -0.35 -21.91 -6.94
C SER A 457 1.09 -22.16 -6.52
N MET A 458 2.07 -21.64 -7.26
CA MET A 458 3.49 -21.78 -6.93
C MET A 458 3.96 -20.69 -5.97
N VAL A 459 3.73 -19.42 -6.32
CA VAL A 459 4.13 -18.28 -5.48
C VAL A 459 2.92 -17.82 -4.68
N ILE A 460 2.82 -18.36 -3.47
CA ILE A 460 1.76 -18.04 -2.52
C ILE A 460 2.17 -16.77 -1.77
N ILE A 461 1.43 -15.68 -2.01
CA ILE A 461 1.62 -14.44 -1.25
C ILE A 461 0.60 -14.46 -0.10
N PRO A 462 1.04 -14.31 1.16
CA PRO A 462 0.13 -14.28 2.29
C PRO A 462 -0.93 -13.18 2.14
N HIS A 463 -2.19 -13.52 2.44
CA HIS A 463 -3.26 -12.53 2.52
C HIS A 463 -2.97 -11.49 3.61
N LEU A 464 -3.63 -10.33 3.50
CA LEU A 464 -3.58 -9.30 4.52
C LEU A 464 -4.46 -9.73 5.71
N THR A 465 -3.83 -10.29 6.75
CA THR A 465 -4.47 -10.61 8.03
C THR A 465 -4.31 -9.46 9.03
N ASP A 466 -5.21 -9.40 10.01
CA ASP A 466 -5.21 -8.43 11.13
C ASP A 466 -5.09 -6.96 10.69
N VAL A 467 -5.68 -6.64 9.53
CA VAL A 467 -5.55 -5.34 8.86
C VAL A 467 -5.97 -4.21 9.78
N THR A 468 -7.12 -4.33 10.43
CA THR A 468 -7.63 -3.29 11.33
C THR A 468 -6.67 -3.04 12.50
N GLN A 469 -6.11 -4.09 13.11
CA GLN A 469 -5.13 -3.95 14.19
C GLN A 469 -3.84 -3.29 13.70
N ARG A 470 -3.32 -3.71 12.54
CA ARG A 470 -2.10 -3.15 11.94
C ARG A 470 -2.27 -1.73 11.41
N LEU A 471 -3.48 -1.31 11.07
CA LEU A 471 -3.81 0.08 10.74
C LEU A 471 -3.86 0.99 11.98
N VAL A 472 -4.09 0.43 13.17
CA VAL A 472 -4.13 1.19 14.42
C VAL A 472 -2.76 1.26 15.10
N ASN A 473 -1.89 0.27 14.87
CA ASN A 473 -0.54 0.25 15.46
C ASN A 473 0.35 1.38 14.91
N ILE A 474 1.08 2.05 15.81
CA ILE A 474 2.02 3.14 15.48
C ILE A 474 3.41 2.58 15.16
N GLU A 475 3.75 1.44 15.74
CA GLU A 475 5.04 0.81 15.53
C GLU A 475 5.21 0.39 14.07
N PRO A 476 6.41 0.60 13.49
CA PRO A 476 6.70 0.13 12.15
C PRO A 476 6.58 -1.38 12.14
N ASP A 477 5.67 -1.89 11.32
CA ASP A 477 5.52 -3.32 11.08
C ASP A 477 6.71 -3.84 10.27
N LEU A 478 7.78 -4.21 10.98
CA LEU A 478 9.01 -4.70 10.43
C LEU A 478 8.92 -6.21 10.18
N ARG A 479 9.28 -6.66 8.98
CA ARG A 479 9.25 -8.07 8.59
C ARG A 479 10.61 -8.62 8.25
N ALA A 480 11.02 -9.65 8.98
CA ALA A 480 12.21 -10.42 8.63
C ALA A 480 12.02 -11.13 7.29
N VAL A 481 12.95 -10.93 6.37
CA VAL A 481 13.01 -11.68 5.11
C VAL A 481 13.64 -13.04 5.39
N SER A 482 12.97 -14.12 4.97
CA SER A 482 13.49 -15.48 5.05
C SER A 482 14.67 -15.64 4.09
N ILE A 483 15.86 -15.92 4.62
CA ILE A 483 17.06 -16.20 3.82
C ILE A 483 17.72 -17.44 4.39
N GLN A 484 17.54 -18.55 3.70
CA GLN A 484 18.22 -19.81 4.00
C GLN A 484 19.53 -19.94 3.20
N TYR A 485 19.55 -19.40 1.98
CA TYR A 485 20.70 -19.42 1.08
C TYR A 485 20.66 -18.22 0.12
N GLU A 486 21.75 -18.00 -0.62
CA GLU A 486 21.77 -17.02 -1.73
C GLU A 486 21.43 -17.75 -3.03
N ALA A 487 20.24 -17.50 -3.57
CA ALA A 487 19.82 -18.15 -4.80
C ALA A 487 20.65 -17.68 -6.01
N MET A 488 20.95 -18.62 -6.89
CA MET A 488 21.50 -18.37 -8.23
C MET A 488 20.47 -18.62 -9.34
N PHE A 489 19.40 -19.36 -9.01
CA PHE A 489 18.35 -19.73 -9.93
C PHE A 489 16.99 -19.18 -9.45
N PRO A 490 16.14 -18.62 -10.34
CA PRO A 490 14.83 -18.10 -9.99
C PRO A 490 13.96 -19.16 -9.30
N TRP A 491 13.48 -18.85 -8.09
CA TRP A 491 12.48 -19.66 -7.39
C TRP A 491 12.90 -21.12 -7.16
N SER A 492 14.20 -21.39 -7.05
CA SER A 492 14.75 -22.75 -6.92
C SER A 492 14.10 -23.57 -5.82
N HIS A 493 13.85 -22.99 -4.64
CA HIS A 493 13.16 -23.69 -3.54
C HIS A 493 11.71 -24.03 -3.88
N VAL A 494 10.96 -23.10 -4.49
CA VAL A 494 9.56 -23.29 -4.87
C VAL A 494 9.43 -24.39 -5.90
N LEU A 495 10.32 -24.38 -6.90
CA LEU A 495 10.38 -25.38 -7.95
C LEU A 495 10.76 -26.77 -7.43
N HIS A 496 11.71 -26.84 -6.49
CA HIS A 496 12.10 -28.08 -5.84
C HIS A 496 10.92 -28.72 -5.11
N ASN A 497 10.21 -27.93 -4.28
CA ASN A 497 9.04 -28.40 -3.56
C ASN A 497 7.94 -28.89 -4.51
N TRP A 498 7.73 -28.16 -5.62
CA TRP A 498 6.78 -28.58 -6.65
C TRP A 498 7.19 -29.91 -7.29
N CYS A 499 8.44 -30.05 -7.75
CA CYS A 499 8.95 -31.28 -8.36
C CYS A 499 8.85 -32.47 -7.40
N HIS A 500 9.24 -32.27 -6.14
CA HIS A 500 9.16 -33.28 -5.10
C HIS A 500 7.73 -33.74 -4.85
N SER A 501 6.77 -32.81 -4.78
CA SER A 501 5.35 -33.14 -4.60
C SER A 501 4.79 -33.99 -5.76
N LYS A 502 5.22 -33.70 -7.00
CA LYS A 502 4.82 -34.46 -8.20
C LYS A 502 5.45 -35.85 -8.23
N LEU A 503 6.74 -35.96 -7.95
CA LEU A 503 7.39 -37.26 -7.85
C LEU A 503 6.74 -38.13 -6.77
N ALA A 504 6.36 -37.54 -5.62
CA ALA A 504 5.66 -38.26 -4.57
C ALA A 504 4.26 -38.74 -5.02
N SER A 505 3.47 -37.92 -5.73
CA SER A 505 2.16 -38.34 -6.24
C SER A 505 2.26 -39.42 -7.30
N ASP A 506 3.22 -39.27 -8.21
CA ASP A 506 3.36 -40.08 -9.40
C ASP A 506 3.94 -41.47 -9.07
N VAL A 507 4.89 -41.54 -8.13
CA VAL A 507 5.39 -42.80 -7.58
C VAL A 507 4.27 -43.57 -6.87
N THR A 508 3.40 -42.85 -6.14
CA THR A 508 2.23 -43.46 -5.48
C THR A 508 1.25 -44.03 -6.50
N GLN A 509 1.00 -43.35 -7.62
CA GLN A 509 0.15 -43.86 -8.71
C GLN A 509 0.76 -45.04 -9.46
N CYS A 510 2.07 -45.05 -9.70
CA CYS A 510 2.77 -46.19 -10.31
C CYS A 510 2.73 -47.44 -9.41
N LEU A 511 2.83 -47.28 -8.09
CA LEU A 511 2.68 -48.37 -7.12
C LEU A 511 1.22 -48.87 -7.03
N ALA A 512 0.24 -47.97 -7.17
CA ALA A 512 -1.18 -48.33 -7.24
C ALA A 512 -1.53 -49.10 -8.53
N LYS A 513 -0.96 -48.72 -9.69
CA LYS A 513 -1.16 -49.46 -10.94
C LYS A 513 -0.52 -50.86 -10.93
N LYS A 514 0.68 -51.00 -10.33
CA LYS A 514 1.35 -52.32 -10.15
C LYS A 514 0.64 -53.24 -9.15
N SER A 515 -0.10 -52.70 -8.19
CA SER A 515 -0.91 -53.52 -7.27
C SER A 515 -2.25 -53.93 -7.88
N ASN A 516 -2.83 -53.10 -8.75
CA ASN A 516 -4.05 -53.43 -9.48
C ASN A 516 -3.81 -54.40 -10.66
N SER A 517 -2.62 -54.38 -11.30
CA SER A 517 -2.27 -55.36 -12.35
C SER A 517 -1.89 -56.75 -11.82
N VAL A 518 -1.75 -56.92 -10.50
CA VAL A 518 -1.53 -58.25 -9.88
C VAL A 518 -2.86 -58.96 -9.58
N ILE A 519 -4.00 -58.27 -9.72
CA ILE A 519 -5.33 -58.85 -9.46
C ILE A 519 -6.07 -59.24 -10.75
N HIS A 520 -5.69 -58.70 -11.90
CA HIS A 520 -6.22 -59.12 -13.20
C HIS A 520 -5.12 -59.16 -14.25
N GLU A 521 -4.56 -60.35 -14.47
CA GLU A 521 -4.15 -60.94 -15.76
C GLU A 521 -3.18 -62.11 -15.51
N ASN A 522 -3.75 -63.26 -15.15
CA ASN A 522 -3.40 -64.46 -15.87
C ASN A 522 -4.07 -64.33 -17.25
N GLU A 523 -3.27 -64.54 -18.30
CA GLU A 523 -3.60 -64.57 -19.73
C GLU A 523 -3.55 -63.23 -20.49
N ASN A 524 -2.50 -63.15 -21.31
CA ASN A 524 -2.30 -62.33 -22.52
C ASN A 524 -1.56 -61.00 -22.42
N GLU A 525 -0.23 -61.07 -22.29
CA GLU A 525 0.68 -60.07 -22.87
C GLU A 525 1.79 -60.77 -23.68
N HIS A 526 1.55 -60.92 -24.99
CA HIS A 526 2.62 -61.04 -25.99
C HIS A 526 2.43 -59.87 -26.94
N GLU A 527 3.21 -58.81 -26.77
CA GLU A 527 3.71 -57.89 -27.79
C GLU A 527 4.15 -56.57 -27.14
N ASN A 528 5.40 -56.51 -26.65
CA ASN A 528 6.32 -55.35 -26.71
C ASN A 528 7.60 -55.48 -25.85
N GLU A 529 8.00 -56.70 -25.46
CA GLU A 529 9.30 -56.91 -24.80
C GLU A 529 10.52 -56.98 -25.76
N ASN A 530 10.32 -56.91 -27.08
CA ASN A 530 11.39 -57.12 -28.06
C ASN A 530 12.23 -55.87 -28.40
N LYS A 531 12.65 -55.09 -27.39
CA LYS A 531 13.71 -54.07 -27.59
C LYS A 531 14.71 -53.93 -26.44
N TYR A 532 14.64 -54.78 -25.40
CA TYR A 532 15.56 -54.72 -24.26
C TYR A 532 16.43 -55.97 -24.09
N GLU A 533 16.57 -56.77 -25.15
CA GLU A 533 17.37 -58.00 -25.15
C GLU A 533 18.60 -57.89 -26.08
N TYR A 534 19.44 -56.88 -25.88
CA TYR A 534 20.78 -56.85 -26.49
C TYR A 534 21.77 -56.13 -25.58
N GLU A 535 21.94 -56.63 -24.35
CA GLU A 535 23.14 -56.33 -23.53
C GLU A 535 23.36 -57.32 -22.37
N LYS A 536 22.73 -58.50 -22.39
CA LYS A 536 22.82 -59.50 -21.32
C LYS A 536 23.66 -60.73 -21.72
N GLN A 537 24.70 -60.54 -22.52
CA GLN A 537 25.68 -61.58 -22.81
C GLN A 537 27.10 -61.03 -22.77
N ARG A 538 27.63 -60.90 -21.55
CA ARG A 538 29.00 -61.26 -21.14
C ARG A 538 29.24 -60.68 -19.75
N GLU A 539 29.11 -61.54 -18.74
CA GLU A 539 29.88 -61.51 -17.49
C GLU A 539 29.38 -62.67 -16.63
N ASN A 540 29.90 -63.86 -16.92
CA ASN A 540 29.98 -64.91 -15.92
C ASN A 540 31.17 -64.54 -15.02
N ASP A 541 30.88 -63.92 -13.87
CA ASP A 541 31.75 -64.10 -12.72
C ASP A 541 30.95 -63.96 -11.41
N ASN A 542 31.01 -65.01 -10.60
CA ASN A 542 30.27 -65.19 -9.38
C ASN A 542 30.87 -64.34 -8.27
N GLY A 543 30.12 -63.33 -7.78
CA GLY A 543 30.51 -62.61 -6.58
C GLY A 543 29.82 -61.29 -6.23
N ASN A 544 28.68 -60.88 -6.80
CA ASN A 544 27.88 -59.76 -6.24
C ASN A 544 26.46 -59.59 -6.83
N GLU A 545 25.66 -60.65 -6.93
CA GLU A 545 24.34 -60.60 -7.60
C GLU A 545 23.34 -59.63 -6.96
N HIS A 546 23.36 -59.48 -5.63
CA HIS A 546 22.42 -58.61 -4.93
C HIS A 546 22.75 -57.12 -5.15
N GLY A 547 24.03 -56.74 -5.15
CA GLY A 547 24.47 -55.36 -5.40
C GLY A 547 24.14 -54.90 -6.83
N LYS A 548 24.48 -55.73 -7.83
CA LYS A 548 24.17 -55.45 -9.24
C LYS A 548 22.66 -55.32 -9.49
N LYS A 549 21.82 -56.14 -8.83
CA LYS A 549 20.36 -56.08 -8.94
C LYS A 549 19.76 -54.80 -8.34
N VAL A 550 20.25 -54.36 -7.19
CA VAL A 550 19.79 -53.11 -6.53
C VAL A 550 20.22 -51.89 -7.36
N MET A 551 21.43 -51.90 -7.91
CA MET A 551 21.94 -50.81 -8.76
C MET A 551 21.11 -50.65 -10.05
N LEU A 552 20.80 -51.76 -10.72
CA LEU A 552 19.98 -51.76 -11.94
C LEU A 552 18.55 -51.28 -11.68
N GLU A 553 17.98 -51.64 -10.53
CA GLU A 553 16.63 -51.21 -10.16
C GLU A 553 16.58 -49.70 -9.81
N SER A 554 17.58 -49.18 -9.10
CA SER A 554 17.71 -47.74 -8.84
C SER A 554 17.90 -46.93 -10.12
N ARG A 555 18.73 -47.41 -11.06
CA ARG A 555 18.91 -46.79 -12.38
C ARG A 555 17.59 -46.73 -13.17
N ARG A 556 16.83 -47.83 -13.16
CA ARG A 556 15.52 -47.89 -13.81
C ARG A 556 14.54 -46.89 -13.20
N LYS A 557 14.47 -46.81 -11.86
CA LYS A 557 13.60 -45.86 -11.15
C LYS A 557 13.95 -44.41 -11.46
N VAL A 558 15.23 -44.04 -11.45
CA VAL A 558 15.67 -42.68 -11.81
C VAL A 558 15.22 -42.30 -13.22
N LEU A 559 15.44 -43.19 -14.20
CA LEU A 559 15.04 -42.92 -15.60
C LEU A 559 13.52 -42.81 -15.76
N GLN A 560 12.75 -43.68 -15.09
CA GLN A 560 11.29 -43.65 -15.15
C GLN A 560 10.73 -42.37 -14.52
N SER A 561 11.20 -42.01 -13.32
CA SER A 561 10.83 -40.77 -12.63
C SER A 561 11.19 -39.54 -13.46
N SER A 562 12.38 -39.53 -14.07
CA SER A 562 12.86 -38.41 -14.89
C SER A 562 12.00 -38.24 -16.14
N LYS A 563 11.67 -39.34 -16.83
CA LYS A 563 10.80 -39.30 -18.01
C LYS A 563 9.41 -38.79 -17.67
N LEU A 564 8.84 -39.25 -16.55
CA LEU A 564 7.50 -38.85 -16.12
C LEU A 564 7.46 -37.39 -15.71
N LEU A 565 8.43 -36.94 -14.91
CA LEU A 565 8.54 -35.54 -14.51
C LEU A 565 8.77 -34.62 -15.72
N LYS A 566 9.61 -35.04 -16.69
CA LYS A 566 9.83 -34.31 -17.95
C LYS A 566 8.54 -34.18 -18.75
N MET A 567 7.76 -35.26 -18.89
CA MET A 567 6.43 -35.22 -19.54
C MET A 567 5.47 -34.27 -18.84
N THR A 568 5.45 -34.26 -17.51
CA THR A 568 4.61 -33.34 -16.72
C THR A 568 5.05 -31.88 -16.90
N MET A 569 6.35 -31.61 -17.00
CA MET A 569 6.87 -30.27 -17.28
C MET A 569 6.53 -29.81 -18.72
N ASP A 570 6.73 -30.70 -19.70
CA ASP A 570 6.50 -30.42 -21.13
C ASP A 570 5.01 -30.27 -21.50
N GLY A 571 4.13 -31.00 -20.81
CA GLY A 571 2.68 -30.98 -21.05
C GLY A 571 1.93 -29.83 -20.36
N SER A 572 2.63 -28.99 -19.59
CA SER A 572 2.01 -27.85 -18.91
C SER A 572 2.10 -26.58 -19.77
N GLU A 573 0.99 -25.83 -19.89
CA GLU A 573 0.94 -24.56 -20.63
C GLU A 573 1.68 -23.39 -19.94
N ASN A 574 2.42 -23.66 -18.85
CA ASN A 574 2.90 -22.68 -17.87
C ASN A 574 4.45 -22.59 -17.80
N ALA A 575 4.94 -21.82 -16.81
CA ALA A 575 6.35 -21.57 -16.48
C ALA A 575 7.29 -22.79 -16.50
N LEU A 576 6.75 -24.00 -16.31
CA LEU A 576 7.51 -25.24 -16.23
C LEU A 576 8.12 -25.68 -17.55
N ARG A 577 7.58 -25.24 -18.70
CA ARG A 577 8.22 -25.47 -20.02
C ARG A 577 9.62 -24.84 -20.08
N TYR A 578 9.87 -23.76 -19.33
CA TYR A 578 11.20 -23.20 -19.26
C TYR A 578 12.18 -24.15 -18.58
N LEU A 579 11.73 -25.00 -17.63
CA LEU A 579 12.60 -25.96 -16.94
C LEU A 579 13.07 -27.10 -17.84
N SER A 580 12.27 -27.49 -18.84
CA SER A 580 12.68 -28.52 -19.80
C SER A 580 13.70 -28.03 -20.83
N ILE A 581 13.86 -26.71 -20.96
CA ILE A 581 14.82 -26.04 -21.86
C ILE A 581 16.04 -25.51 -21.07
N CYS A 582 16.20 -25.88 -19.78
CA CYS A 582 17.38 -25.52 -19.01
C CYS A 582 18.66 -26.06 -19.66
N ASN A 583 19.65 -25.19 -19.92
CA ASN A 583 20.99 -25.64 -20.27
C ASN A 583 21.73 -26.20 -19.03
N THR A 584 22.86 -26.84 -19.26
CA THR A 584 23.72 -27.45 -18.23
C THR A 584 24.09 -26.47 -17.11
N GLU A 585 24.39 -25.22 -17.45
CA GLU A 585 24.80 -24.20 -16.49
C GLU A 585 23.62 -23.76 -15.59
N HIS A 586 22.43 -23.60 -16.16
CA HIS A 586 21.19 -23.32 -15.43
C HIS A 586 20.82 -24.49 -14.50
N CYS A 587 20.92 -25.74 -14.98
CA CYS A 587 20.74 -26.94 -14.16
C CYS A 587 21.73 -27.00 -12.99
N ARG A 588 22.98 -26.55 -13.20
CA ARG A 588 24.00 -26.50 -12.15
C ARG A 588 23.66 -25.46 -11.10
N MET A 589 23.25 -24.26 -11.50
CA MET A 589 22.78 -23.21 -10.58
C MET A 589 21.58 -23.69 -9.76
N TYR A 590 20.59 -24.29 -10.42
CA TYR A 590 19.41 -24.87 -9.76
C TYR A 590 19.81 -25.90 -8.70
N PHE A 591 20.66 -26.87 -9.06
CA PHE A 591 21.05 -27.92 -8.12
C PHE A 591 21.85 -27.38 -6.93
N MET A 592 22.74 -26.43 -7.15
CA MET A 592 23.50 -25.77 -6.07
C MET A 592 22.56 -25.12 -5.07
N ASP A 593 21.53 -24.40 -5.55
CA ASP A 593 20.51 -23.80 -4.68
C ASP A 593 19.74 -24.85 -3.88
N VAL A 594 19.30 -25.94 -4.53
CA VAL A 594 18.56 -27.03 -3.85
C VAL A 594 19.38 -27.70 -2.76
N ILE A 595 20.66 -27.98 -3.03
CA ILE A 595 21.58 -28.56 -2.04
C ILE A 595 21.88 -27.58 -0.91
N ALA A 596 22.11 -26.30 -1.23
CA ALA A 596 22.34 -25.26 -0.22
C ALA A 596 21.13 -25.15 0.72
N ALA A 597 19.91 -25.12 0.16
CA ALA A 597 18.66 -25.08 0.91
C ALA A 597 18.46 -26.34 1.77
N LYS A 598 18.51 -27.52 1.15
CA LYS A 598 18.20 -28.80 1.80
C LYS A 598 19.16 -29.13 2.93
N TYR A 599 20.43 -28.76 2.78
CA TYR A 599 21.49 -29.17 3.72
C TYR A 599 22.11 -28.01 4.51
N ASN A 600 21.65 -26.77 4.33
CA ASN A 600 22.23 -25.58 4.95
C ASN A 600 23.75 -25.49 4.72
N LEU A 601 24.14 -25.55 3.45
CA LEU A 601 25.55 -25.49 3.03
C LEU A 601 25.88 -24.14 2.41
N ASN A 602 27.11 -23.68 2.62
CA ASN A 602 27.61 -22.54 1.87
C ASN A 602 27.81 -22.90 0.38
N GLN A 603 28.00 -21.86 -0.42
CA GLN A 603 28.12 -21.97 -1.87
C GLN A 603 29.28 -22.88 -2.35
N ARG A 604 30.43 -22.85 -1.66
CA ARG A 604 31.61 -23.65 -2.04
C ARG A 604 31.35 -25.14 -1.86
N LYS A 605 30.81 -25.53 -0.71
CA LYS A 605 30.45 -26.92 -0.42
C LYS A 605 29.32 -27.41 -1.33
N ALA A 606 28.34 -26.56 -1.62
CA ALA A 606 27.28 -26.89 -2.58
C ALA A 606 27.86 -27.13 -4.00
N GLU A 607 28.88 -26.39 -4.42
CA GLU A 607 29.53 -26.59 -5.72
C GLU A 607 30.26 -27.95 -5.82
N VAL A 608 30.93 -28.39 -4.75
CA VAL A 608 31.56 -29.72 -4.69
C VAL A 608 30.52 -30.82 -4.93
N ILE A 609 29.38 -30.73 -4.24
CA ILE A 609 28.28 -31.71 -4.39
C ILE A 609 27.68 -31.63 -5.80
N ALA A 610 27.55 -30.43 -6.36
CA ALA A 610 27.11 -30.25 -7.74
C ALA A 610 28.04 -30.94 -8.74
N ASN A 611 29.34 -30.82 -8.57
CA ASN A 611 30.30 -31.50 -9.44
C ASN A 611 30.17 -33.03 -9.33
N VAL A 612 29.98 -33.57 -8.12
CA VAL A 612 29.73 -35.01 -7.89
C VAL A 612 28.44 -35.48 -8.58
N MET A 613 27.34 -34.74 -8.44
CA MET A 613 26.08 -35.03 -9.14
C MET A 613 26.26 -35.08 -10.65
N PHE A 614 26.94 -34.09 -11.21
CA PHE A 614 27.14 -34.01 -12.66
C PHE A 614 28.08 -35.12 -13.16
N CYS A 615 29.11 -35.50 -12.39
CA CYS A 615 29.93 -36.68 -12.72
C CYS A 615 29.07 -37.95 -12.77
N MET A 616 28.15 -38.16 -11.82
CA MET A 616 27.23 -39.31 -11.88
C MET A 616 26.34 -39.30 -13.13
N ILE A 617 25.78 -38.13 -13.48
CA ILE A 617 24.94 -37.98 -14.68
C ILE A 617 25.74 -38.35 -15.93
N TYR A 618 26.97 -37.85 -16.07
CA TYR A 618 27.79 -38.11 -17.24
C TYR A 618 28.30 -39.56 -17.31
N MET A 619 28.75 -40.14 -16.20
CA MET A 619 29.17 -41.56 -16.15
C MET A 619 28.06 -42.52 -16.59
N HIS A 620 26.79 -42.16 -16.35
CA HIS A 620 25.65 -42.97 -16.76
C HIS A 620 25.05 -42.58 -18.13
N ASN A 621 25.68 -41.66 -18.86
CA ASN A 621 25.21 -41.11 -20.14
C ASN A 621 23.77 -40.56 -20.05
N TRP A 622 23.43 -39.92 -18.93
CA TRP A 622 22.12 -39.30 -18.73
C TRP A 622 22.10 -37.87 -19.26
N GLU A 623 20.96 -37.44 -19.82
CA GLU A 623 20.75 -36.06 -20.24
C GLU A 623 20.59 -35.15 -19.01
N VAL A 624 21.43 -34.12 -18.91
CA VAL A 624 21.36 -33.12 -17.84
C VAL A 624 20.08 -32.30 -17.98
N SER A 625 19.18 -32.44 -17.00
CA SER A 625 17.94 -31.66 -16.92
C SER A 625 17.50 -31.51 -15.46
N VAL A 626 16.64 -30.54 -15.17
CA VAL A 626 16.03 -30.38 -13.84
C VAL A 626 15.29 -31.65 -13.43
N ALA A 627 14.55 -32.27 -14.36
CA ALA A 627 13.84 -33.52 -14.13
C ALA A 627 14.77 -34.68 -13.73
N MET A 628 15.94 -34.78 -14.38
CA MET A 628 16.95 -35.78 -14.03
C MET A 628 17.53 -35.53 -12.63
N ILE A 629 17.89 -34.28 -12.33
CA ILE A 629 18.43 -33.87 -11.03
C ILE A 629 17.46 -34.22 -9.91
N GLU A 630 16.18 -33.84 -10.04
CA GLU A 630 15.14 -34.12 -9.04
C GLU A 630 14.88 -35.62 -8.88
N SER A 631 14.92 -36.37 -9.98
CA SER A 631 14.73 -37.82 -9.94
C SER A 631 15.86 -38.54 -9.21
N ILE A 632 17.10 -38.08 -9.38
CA ILE A 632 18.25 -38.59 -8.63
C ILE A 632 18.12 -38.22 -7.15
N LEU A 633 17.79 -36.96 -6.84
CA LEU A 633 17.60 -36.50 -5.46
C LEU A 633 16.49 -37.25 -4.71
N TYR A 634 15.42 -37.60 -5.43
CA TYR A 634 14.29 -38.34 -4.89
C TYR A 634 14.61 -39.83 -4.70
N THR A 635 15.30 -40.45 -5.66
CA THR A 635 15.55 -41.90 -5.66
C THR A 635 16.78 -42.29 -4.82
N LEU A 636 17.77 -41.40 -4.74
CA LEU A 636 19.05 -41.64 -4.08
C LEU A 636 19.37 -40.60 -2.98
N PRO A 637 18.43 -40.25 -2.08
CA PRO A 637 18.65 -39.19 -1.09
C PRO A 637 19.80 -39.52 -0.12
N ASP A 638 19.96 -40.78 0.24
CA ASP A 638 20.96 -41.24 1.23
C ASP A 638 22.40 -41.05 0.77
N ILE A 639 22.64 -41.14 -0.54
CA ILE A 639 23.98 -40.94 -1.12
C ILE A 639 24.44 -39.51 -0.88
N PHE A 640 23.58 -38.54 -1.17
CA PHE A 640 23.88 -37.13 -0.96
C PHE A 640 23.91 -36.78 0.52
N ALA A 641 23.01 -37.32 1.34
CA ALA A 641 23.01 -37.08 2.77
C ALA A 641 24.35 -37.48 3.41
N LYS A 642 24.85 -38.69 3.12
CA LYS A 642 26.14 -39.17 3.63
C LYS A 642 27.32 -38.36 3.12
N TYR A 643 27.34 -38.01 1.84
CA TYR A 643 28.40 -37.18 1.27
C TYR A 643 28.42 -35.76 1.89
N VAL A 644 27.23 -35.19 2.10
CA VAL A 644 27.05 -33.90 2.79
C VAL A 644 27.52 -33.98 4.23
N GLU A 645 27.21 -35.05 4.97
CA GLU A 645 27.64 -35.24 6.35
C GLU A 645 29.18 -35.21 6.45
N LEU A 646 29.86 -35.95 5.58
CA LEU A 646 31.33 -35.92 5.49
C LEU A 646 31.84 -34.51 5.15
N LEU A 647 31.19 -33.82 4.20
CA LEU A 647 31.62 -32.49 3.77
C LEU A 647 31.36 -31.40 4.83
N LYS A 648 30.33 -31.55 5.68
CA LYS A 648 30.02 -30.63 6.78
C LYS A 648 31.10 -30.65 7.86
N LEU A 649 31.75 -31.80 8.07
CA LEU A 649 32.83 -31.97 9.03
C LEU A 649 34.13 -31.27 8.59
N CYS A 650 34.29 -30.95 7.30
CA CYS A 650 35.42 -30.17 6.80
C CYS A 650 35.23 -28.67 7.06
N GLN A 651 36.29 -27.94 7.45
CA GLN A 651 36.25 -26.48 7.53
C GLN A 651 36.22 -25.85 6.12
N ASP A 652 35.58 -24.68 5.98
CA ASP A 652 35.33 -24.04 4.68
C ASP A 652 36.58 -23.57 3.94
N ASP A 653 37.66 -23.30 4.67
CA ASP A 653 38.99 -22.92 4.17
C ASP A 653 40.03 -24.03 4.37
N SER A 654 39.58 -25.27 4.64
CA SER A 654 40.51 -26.41 4.67
C SER A 654 41.10 -26.67 3.27
N ASP A 655 42.37 -27.05 3.23
CA ASP A 655 43.07 -27.45 2.00
C ASP A 655 42.30 -28.52 1.23
N ILE A 656 41.50 -29.33 1.94
CA ILE A 656 40.70 -30.44 1.40
C ILE A 656 39.54 -29.95 0.55
N VAL A 657 38.82 -28.90 0.95
CA VAL A 657 37.74 -28.34 0.12
C VAL A 657 38.32 -27.73 -1.16
N LEU A 658 39.50 -27.11 -1.08
CA LEU A 658 40.22 -26.59 -2.23
C LEU A 658 40.76 -27.71 -3.14
N GLU A 659 41.27 -28.79 -2.56
CA GLU A 659 41.75 -29.97 -3.25
C GLU A 659 40.62 -30.72 -3.95
N LEU A 660 39.45 -30.85 -3.31
CA LEU A 660 38.22 -31.35 -3.94
C LEU A 660 37.83 -30.47 -5.14
N HIS A 661 37.92 -29.15 -5.03
CA HIS A 661 37.66 -28.25 -6.15
C HIS A 661 38.67 -28.40 -7.29
N SER A 662 39.92 -28.76 -7.00
CA SER A 662 40.97 -29.00 -8.00
C SER A 662 40.77 -30.36 -8.69
N LEU A 663 40.59 -31.42 -7.91
CA LEU A 663 40.33 -32.78 -8.39
C LEU A 663 39.08 -32.84 -9.29
N LEU A 664 38.02 -32.14 -8.90
CA LEU A 664 36.78 -32.10 -9.66
C LEU A 664 36.85 -31.19 -10.90
N LYS A 665 38.04 -30.70 -11.30
CA LYS A 665 38.29 -30.02 -12.58
C LYS A 665 39.08 -30.85 -13.60
N ASP A 666 39.54 -32.06 -13.23
CA ASP A 666 40.28 -32.97 -14.11
C ASP A 666 39.40 -33.46 -15.30
N GLU A 667 40.00 -33.95 -16.38
CA GLU A 667 39.30 -34.26 -17.65
C GLU A 667 38.51 -35.59 -17.62
N ASN A 668 38.80 -36.51 -16.70
CA ASN A 668 38.16 -37.83 -16.64
C ASN A 668 37.13 -37.97 -15.49
N GLU A 669 35.88 -38.25 -15.83
CA GLU A 669 34.72 -38.24 -14.93
C GLU A 669 34.72 -39.37 -13.88
N SER A 670 35.22 -40.56 -14.26
CA SER A 670 35.30 -41.72 -13.37
C SER A 670 36.39 -41.54 -12.31
N THR A 671 37.53 -40.97 -12.70
CA THR A 671 38.63 -40.64 -11.77
C THR A 671 38.27 -39.48 -10.86
N ARG A 672 37.47 -38.50 -11.33
CA ARG A 672 36.95 -37.39 -10.50
C ARG A 672 36.11 -37.88 -9.32
N LEU A 673 35.14 -38.77 -9.59
CA LEU A 673 34.22 -39.23 -8.54
C LEU A 673 34.92 -40.13 -7.54
N SER A 674 35.66 -41.13 -8.04
CA SER A 674 36.51 -42.02 -7.23
C SER A 674 37.51 -41.22 -6.38
N GLY A 675 38.22 -40.27 -6.99
CA GLY A 675 39.21 -39.43 -6.32
C GLY A 675 38.60 -38.55 -5.22
N SER A 676 37.43 -37.95 -5.46
CA SER A 676 36.75 -37.12 -4.46
C SER A 676 36.25 -37.91 -3.24
N ILE A 677 35.72 -39.12 -3.47
CA ILE A 677 35.28 -40.03 -2.40
C ILE A 677 36.50 -40.53 -1.62
N CYS A 678 37.56 -40.95 -2.31
CA CYS A 678 38.80 -41.41 -1.69
C CYS A 678 39.48 -40.30 -0.87
N LEU A 679 39.46 -39.04 -1.33
CA LEU A 679 40.02 -37.92 -0.60
C LEU A 679 39.24 -37.63 0.70
N LEU A 680 37.91 -37.59 0.64
CA LEU A 680 37.08 -37.41 1.84
C LEU A 680 37.23 -38.59 2.81
N LEU A 681 37.18 -39.83 2.32
CA LEU A 681 37.39 -41.01 3.16
C LEU A 681 38.80 -41.03 3.75
N GLY A 682 39.83 -40.71 2.97
CA GLY A 682 41.21 -40.62 3.45
C GLY A 682 41.39 -39.59 4.56
N HIS A 683 40.72 -38.44 4.46
CA HIS A 683 40.72 -37.42 5.50
C HIS A 683 40.07 -37.88 6.82
N PHE A 684 38.96 -38.63 6.75
CA PHE A 684 38.26 -39.08 7.96
C PHE A 684 38.80 -40.41 8.53
N ILE A 685 39.32 -41.31 7.69
CA ILE A 685 40.02 -42.54 8.12
C ILE A 685 41.33 -42.21 8.84
N SER A 686 41.98 -41.09 8.49
CA SER A 686 43.13 -40.57 9.24
C SER A 686 42.76 -39.94 10.60
N PHE A 687 41.46 -39.76 10.90
CA PHE A 687 40.96 -39.14 12.15
C PHE A 687 40.04 -40.02 13.02
N SER A 688 39.46 -41.13 12.51
CA SER A 688 38.59 -42.01 13.31
C SER A 688 38.41 -43.41 12.69
N SER A 689 38.57 -44.47 13.50
CA SER A 689 38.52 -45.89 13.14
C SER A 689 37.11 -46.51 13.04
N GLY A 690 36.07 -45.73 12.73
CA GLY A 690 34.67 -46.15 12.90
C GLY A 690 33.69 -45.94 11.73
N LEU A 691 34.12 -45.72 10.48
CA LEU A 691 33.22 -45.49 9.34
C LEU A 691 33.06 -46.72 8.43
N SER A 692 31.80 -47.14 8.21
CA SER A 692 31.42 -48.32 7.42
C SER A 692 31.52 -48.09 5.90
N LEU A 693 32.21 -49.02 5.21
CA LEU A 693 32.57 -49.08 3.77
C LEU A 693 31.40 -49.15 2.76
N TYR A 694 30.16 -48.89 3.18
CA TYR A 694 28.97 -49.07 2.33
C TYR A 694 28.89 -48.08 1.14
N LEU A 695 29.69 -46.99 1.15
CA LEU A 695 29.75 -45.99 0.08
C LEU A 695 30.41 -46.50 -1.20
N LEU A 696 31.32 -47.48 -1.13
CA LEU A 696 32.03 -47.99 -2.32
C LEU A 696 31.14 -48.82 -3.26
N PHE A 697 30.09 -49.47 -2.74
CA PHE A 697 29.26 -50.38 -3.53
C PHE A 697 28.15 -49.70 -4.36
N LEU A 698 27.89 -48.40 -4.15
CA LEU A 698 26.88 -47.65 -4.93
C LEU A 698 27.48 -46.88 -6.11
N PHE A 699 28.80 -46.73 -6.16
CA PHE A 699 29.49 -45.86 -7.13
C PHE A 699 30.41 -46.59 -8.11
N PHE A 700 30.72 -47.88 -7.87
CA PHE A 700 31.58 -48.67 -8.74
C PHE A 700 30.82 -49.84 -9.36
N PRO A 701 30.98 -50.11 -10.68
CA PRO A 701 30.59 -51.38 -11.31
C PRO A 701 31.25 -52.60 -10.68
#